data_AF-A0A3D3GAQ1-F1
#
_entry.id   AF-A0A3D3GAQ1-F1
#
_cell.length_a   1.000
_cell.length_b   1.000
_cell.length_c   1.000
_cell.angle_alpha   90.00
_cell.angle_beta   90.00
_cell.angle_gamma   90.00
#
_symmetry.space_group_name_H-M   'P 1'
#
loop_
_entity.id
_entity.type
_entity.pdbx_description
1 polymer ?
#
loop_
_entity_poly.entity_id
_entity_poly.type
_entity_poly.pdbx_seq_one_letter_code
_entity_poly.pdbx_strand_id
1 'polypeptide(L)'
;MFSIGDNECGDDEFQYFQDLIMRLCGIHLKPIKKDLLKTRLLRRLNDLGLGSLAEYRTYLSHLPSTNEEWQVLINVMTTNKTDFFRESSHLQFLLERYLPEWEKRQLNRRLRIWSAASSTGEEPYSLAMVLDSYFKGADRFEICASDVDTEVLAHAKNGVYSLDRLQGIPAQYQFRGITRGSGELRRWFKIKKEIQSKVQFQYRNLVETPYSDMGAFDIIFCRNVFIYFASDLIEKVINEFYEVSATGSLLVIGHSETLQNTKSQWEYGGASIFTKSSAKHALSPSRSAPTKVLMHPTPAPHKPIPVTRVSSLASPAAVSVHAKKKVLIVDDSKTIRDLLERLFRQDSELEVIGKATNPIEAWEMIKGERPDVITLDIHMPEMDGVTFLETLLPKDPIPVVMITSISQEESGHVFRALELGAVDYIQKPSLPELNSIGPMICEKVRQAATGKVLHKQKKLSPITRSLSGQGLDQSTIVAIGSSTGGTEALKHVLTELPKGIPPIVIVQHIPPVFSAAFANRLNQLCPFEVKEARSGDILLPDQVLIAPGAKQLSLAPSGNTYCVKITDDPPVNRHKPSVDVLFDSVAKHIGKKAIGIILTGMGADGAKGLLKMREAGARTAAQDEESCVVFGMPKEAIRLGAVEEIRPLNEIAALLYSWLDRDKRLSWVKKYA
;
A
#
# COMPACT_ATOMS: atom_id res chain seq x y z
N MET A 1 -13.74 -25.79 -36.23
CA MET A 1 -14.23 -24.62 -35.47
C MET A 1 -15.57 -25.01 -34.88
N PHE A 2 -15.58 -25.52 -33.64
CA PHE A 2 -16.83 -25.65 -32.89
C PHE A 2 -17.15 -24.28 -32.29
N SER A 3 -18.38 -23.82 -32.53
CA SER A 3 -18.94 -22.63 -31.90
C SER A 3 -18.96 -22.84 -30.40
N ILE A 4 -18.18 -22.05 -29.65
CA ILE A 4 -18.24 -22.03 -28.19
C ILE A 4 -19.57 -21.37 -27.83
N GLY A 5 -20.60 -22.19 -27.63
CA GLY A 5 -21.87 -21.75 -27.04
C GLY A 5 -21.62 -21.15 -25.66
N ASP A 6 -22.51 -20.27 -25.22
CA ASP A 6 -22.48 -19.60 -23.92
C ASP A 6 -22.17 -20.60 -22.80
N ASN A 7 -20.91 -20.63 -22.38
CA ASN A 7 -20.42 -21.49 -21.31
C ASN A 7 -20.87 -20.90 -19.97
N GLU A 8 -22.18 -20.81 -19.74
CA GLU A 8 -22.71 -20.42 -18.44
C GLU A 8 -22.34 -21.49 -17.42
N CYS A 9 -21.60 -21.10 -16.37
CA CYS A 9 -21.50 -21.93 -15.19
C CYS A 9 -22.86 -21.83 -14.50
N GLY A 10 -23.64 -22.90 -14.44
CA GLY A 10 -24.86 -22.93 -13.64
C GLY A 10 -24.52 -22.86 -12.15
N ASP A 11 -25.51 -22.53 -11.32
CA ASP A 11 -25.33 -22.53 -9.86
C ASP A 11 -25.03 -23.93 -9.32
N ASP A 12 -25.59 -24.97 -9.96
CA ASP A 12 -25.37 -26.37 -9.61
C ASP A 12 -23.93 -26.84 -9.91
N GLU A 13 -23.37 -26.46 -11.06
CA GLU A 13 -21.96 -26.76 -11.40
C GLU A 13 -21.01 -26.02 -10.47
N PHE A 14 -21.29 -24.76 -10.17
CA PHE A 14 -20.47 -23.98 -9.25
C PHE A 14 -20.44 -24.62 -7.85
N GLN A 15 -21.62 -25.00 -7.32
CA GLN A 15 -21.71 -25.66 -6.02
C GLN A 15 -20.92 -26.98 -6.00
N TYR A 16 -21.07 -27.81 -7.04
CA TYR A 16 -20.32 -29.05 -7.17
C TYR A 16 -18.79 -28.84 -7.12
N PHE A 17 -18.26 -27.89 -7.91
CA PHE A 17 -16.83 -27.62 -7.94
C PHE A 17 -16.33 -26.93 -6.66
N GLN A 18 -17.15 -26.08 -6.03
CA GLN A 18 -16.86 -25.50 -4.72
C GLN A 18 -16.64 -26.61 -3.68
N ASP A 19 -17.59 -27.55 -3.57
CA ASP A 19 -17.51 -28.66 -2.62
C ASP A 19 -16.35 -29.60 -2.95
N LEU A 20 -16.13 -29.87 -4.23
CA LEU A 20 -15.04 -30.71 -4.71
C LEU A 20 -13.67 -30.12 -4.34
N ILE A 21 -13.44 -28.85 -4.63
CA ILE A 21 -12.16 -28.17 -4.39
C ILE A 21 -11.90 -28.02 -2.89
N MET A 22 -12.94 -27.68 -2.12
CA MET A 22 -12.87 -27.62 -0.67
C MET A 22 -12.48 -28.97 -0.07
N ARG A 23 -13.04 -30.07 -0.58
CA ARG A 23 -12.68 -31.43 -0.16
C ARG A 23 -11.26 -31.83 -0.57
N LEU A 24 -10.82 -31.46 -1.77
CA LEU A 24 -9.51 -31.86 -2.30
C LEU A 24 -8.35 -31.11 -1.65
N CYS A 25 -8.47 -29.81 -1.43
CA CYS A 25 -7.34 -28.97 -1.01
C CYS A 25 -7.70 -27.88 0.02
N GLY A 26 -8.95 -27.87 0.51
CA GLY A 26 -9.37 -26.96 1.58
C GLY A 26 -9.76 -25.55 1.12
N ILE A 27 -9.62 -25.25 -0.17
CA ILE A 27 -9.93 -23.93 -0.72
C ILE A 27 -11.45 -23.73 -0.77
N HIS A 28 -11.94 -22.73 -0.05
CA HIS A 28 -13.34 -22.32 -0.03
C HIS A 28 -13.59 -21.20 -1.06
N LEU A 29 -14.25 -21.55 -2.17
CA LEU A 29 -14.60 -20.61 -3.24
C LEU A 29 -15.91 -19.89 -2.94
N LYS A 30 -15.85 -18.64 -2.44
CA LYS A 30 -17.07 -17.82 -2.24
C LYS A 30 -17.87 -17.64 -3.55
N PRO A 31 -19.21 -17.49 -3.52
CA PRO A 31 -20.05 -17.34 -4.73
C PRO A 31 -19.59 -16.28 -5.74
N ILE A 32 -19.00 -15.19 -5.26
CA ILE A 32 -18.42 -14.12 -6.10
C ILE A 32 -17.26 -14.60 -7.00
N LYS A 33 -16.67 -15.77 -6.73
CA LYS A 33 -15.56 -16.36 -7.49
C LYS A 33 -16.03 -17.33 -8.59
N LYS A 34 -17.32 -17.33 -8.95
CA LYS A 34 -17.87 -18.16 -10.02
C LYS A 34 -17.18 -17.96 -11.37
N ASP A 35 -16.94 -16.71 -11.76
CA ASP A 35 -16.22 -16.38 -13.00
C ASP A 35 -14.74 -16.79 -12.95
N LEU A 36 -14.12 -16.73 -11.77
CA LEU A 36 -12.73 -17.18 -11.56
C LEU A 36 -12.60 -18.68 -11.80
N LEU A 37 -13.52 -19.49 -11.25
CA LEU A 37 -13.56 -20.93 -11.48
C LEU A 37 -13.65 -21.25 -12.98
N LYS A 38 -14.59 -20.61 -13.68
CA LYS A 38 -14.77 -20.77 -15.13
C LYS A 38 -13.49 -20.42 -15.89
N THR A 39 -12.91 -19.25 -15.62
CA THR A 39 -11.74 -18.74 -16.34
C THR A 39 -10.52 -19.65 -16.14
N ARG A 40 -10.31 -20.16 -14.93
CA ARG A 40 -9.19 -21.07 -14.62
C ARG A 40 -9.35 -22.43 -15.30
N LEU A 41 -10.55 -22.99 -15.29
CA LEU A 41 -10.82 -24.29 -15.90
C LEU A 41 -10.95 -24.24 -17.43
N LEU A 42 -11.20 -23.07 -18.03
CA LEU A 42 -11.43 -22.94 -19.47
C LEU A 42 -10.30 -23.54 -20.31
N ARG A 43 -9.04 -23.27 -19.94
CA ARG A 43 -7.88 -23.85 -20.64
C ARG A 43 -7.89 -25.37 -20.53
N ARG A 44 -8.21 -25.91 -19.35
CA ARG A 44 -8.25 -27.37 -19.12
C ARG A 44 -9.37 -28.03 -19.92
N LEU A 45 -10.55 -27.41 -19.99
CA LEU A 45 -11.66 -27.89 -20.82
C LEU A 45 -11.23 -28.01 -22.29
N ASN A 46 -10.54 -26.98 -22.80
CA ASN A 46 -10.02 -27.00 -24.17
C ASN A 46 -8.99 -28.11 -24.39
N ASP A 47 -8.06 -28.31 -23.45
CA ASP A 47 -7.04 -29.36 -23.54
C ASP A 47 -7.66 -30.77 -23.54
N LEU A 48 -8.78 -30.97 -22.85
CA LEU A 48 -9.54 -32.23 -22.82
C LEU A 48 -10.58 -32.35 -23.95
N GLY A 49 -10.78 -31.31 -24.75
CA GLY A 49 -11.80 -31.27 -25.80
C GLY A 49 -13.24 -31.26 -25.26
N LEU A 50 -13.45 -30.78 -24.03
CA LEU A 50 -14.75 -30.71 -23.37
C LEU A 50 -15.41 -29.35 -23.62
N GLY A 51 -16.72 -29.37 -23.91
CA GLY A 51 -17.49 -28.18 -24.25
C GLY A 51 -17.94 -27.37 -23.05
N SER A 52 -18.08 -28.00 -21.87
CA SER A 52 -18.69 -27.38 -20.69
C SER A 52 -18.16 -27.91 -19.35
N LEU A 53 -18.43 -27.16 -18.27
CA LEU A 53 -18.14 -27.62 -16.89
C LEU A 53 -19.00 -28.83 -16.48
N ALA A 54 -20.21 -28.97 -17.04
CA ALA A 54 -21.06 -30.13 -16.82
C ALA A 54 -20.42 -31.40 -17.41
N GLU A 55 -19.89 -31.32 -18.63
CA GLU A 55 -19.12 -32.41 -19.24
C GLU A 55 -17.88 -32.75 -18.42
N TYR A 56 -17.18 -31.74 -17.88
CA TYR A 56 -16.02 -31.97 -17.03
C TYR A 56 -16.38 -32.64 -15.70
N ARG A 57 -17.49 -32.26 -15.08
CA ARG A 57 -18.03 -32.99 -13.91
C ARG A 57 -18.31 -34.46 -14.25
N THR A 58 -18.95 -34.74 -15.38
CA THR A 58 -19.21 -36.11 -15.82
C THR A 58 -17.91 -36.87 -16.08
N TYR A 59 -16.94 -36.23 -16.74
CA TYR A 59 -15.61 -36.80 -16.98
C TYR A 59 -14.93 -37.20 -15.66
N LEU A 60 -14.85 -36.27 -14.70
CA LEU A 60 -14.27 -36.51 -13.37
C LEU A 60 -14.96 -37.66 -12.62
N SER A 61 -16.28 -37.81 -12.74
CA SER A 61 -17.00 -38.90 -12.05
C SER A 61 -16.65 -40.32 -12.53
N HIS A 62 -16.05 -40.47 -13.72
CA HIS A 62 -15.61 -41.75 -14.25
C HIS A 62 -14.14 -42.07 -13.95
N LEU A 63 -13.40 -41.12 -13.36
CA LEU A 63 -11.99 -41.30 -13.06
C LEU A 63 -11.78 -41.96 -11.68
N PRO A 64 -10.80 -42.89 -11.55
CA PRO A 64 -10.39 -43.38 -10.24
C PRO A 64 -9.73 -42.25 -9.43
N SER A 65 -9.73 -42.35 -8.10
CA SER A 65 -9.11 -41.36 -7.21
C SER A 65 -7.59 -41.23 -7.40
N THR A 66 -6.95 -42.20 -8.03
CA THR A 66 -5.51 -42.21 -8.36
C THR A 66 -5.17 -41.52 -9.67
N ASN A 67 -6.16 -41.01 -10.41
CA ASN A 67 -5.93 -40.37 -11.69
C ASN A 67 -5.21 -39.00 -11.52
N GLU A 68 -4.30 -38.68 -12.43
CA GLU A 68 -3.53 -37.42 -12.40
C GLU A 68 -4.40 -36.16 -12.56
N GLU A 69 -5.59 -36.28 -13.15
CA GLU A 69 -6.50 -35.16 -13.34
C GLU A 69 -6.87 -34.47 -12.03
N TRP A 70 -6.96 -35.21 -10.93
CA TRP A 70 -7.24 -34.64 -9.62
C TRP A 70 -6.16 -33.64 -9.19
N GLN A 71 -4.89 -33.94 -9.49
CA GLN A 71 -3.77 -33.05 -9.20
C GLN A 71 -3.76 -31.85 -10.15
N VAL A 72 -4.09 -32.06 -11.43
CA VAL A 72 -4.23 -30.96 -12.41
C VAL A 72 -5.32 -29.98 -11.97
N LEU A 73 -6.46 -30.50 -11.52
CA LEU A 73 -7.55 -29.68 -10.96
C LEU A 73 -7.08 -28.86 -9.76
N ILE A 74 -6.30 -29.46 -8.85
CA ILE A 74 -5.72 -28.74 -7.71
C ILE A 74 -4.80 -27.60 -8.20
N ASN A 75 -3.82 -27.89 -9.08
CA ASN A 75 -2.86 -26.90 -9.60
C ASN A 75 -3.56 -25.73 -10.32
N VAL A 76 -4.64 -26.00 -11.05
CA VAL A 76 -5.40 -24.95 -11.75
C VAL A 76 -6.15 -24.04 -10.76
N MET A 77 -6.53 -24.58 -9.59
CA MET A 77 -7.39 -23.90 -8.63
C MET A 77 -6.64 -23.22 -7.47
N THR A 78 -5.36 -23.50 -7.30
CA THR A 78 -4.46 -22.83 -6.35
C THR A 78 -4.15 -21.38 -6.76
N THR A 79 -3.73 -20.54 -5.82
CA THR A 79 -3.31 -19.15 -6.10
C THR A 79 -1.91 -18.95 -5.55
N ASN A 80 -0.94 -18.80 -6.45
CA ASN A 80 0.48 -18.96 -6.14
C ASN A 80 1.25 -17.63 -6.11
N LYS A 81 0.68 -16.59 -5.48
CA LYS A 81 1.35 -15.28 -5.39
C LYS A 81 2.32 -15.26 -4.21
N THR A 82 3.61 -15.23 -4.52
CA THR A 82 4.70 -15.11 -3.55
C THR A 82 5.81 -14.21 -4.09
N ASP A 83 6.65 -13.69 -3.20
CA ASP A 83 7.78 -12.82 -3.53
C ASP A 83 8.92 -13.05 -2.52
N PHE A 84 10.16 -12.84 -2.98
CA PHE A 84 11.34 -12.93 -2.12
C PHE A 84 11.27 -11.88 -0.99
N PHE A 85 11.62 -12.30 0.23
CA PHE A 85 11.64 -11.49 1.46
C PHE A 85 10.30 -10.81 1.77
N ARG A 86 9.19 -11.40 1.33
CA ARG A 86 7.83 -11.00 1.71
C ARG A 86 7.70 -10.90 3.23
N GLU A 87 7.02 -9.85 3.70
CA GLU A 87 6.75 -9.62 5.13
C GLU A 87 8.05 -9.69 5.98
N SER A 88 9.06 -8.88 5.59
CA SER A 88 10.43 -8.92 6.13
C SER A 88 10.54 -8.71 7.64
N SER A 89 9.52 -8.14 8.27
CA SER A 89 9.40 -8.01 9.73
C SER A 89 9.48 -9.37 10.44
N HIS A 90 8.94 -10.43 9.85
CA HIS A 90 9.04 -11.80 10.39
C HIS A 90 10.47 -12.32 10.38
N LEU A 91 11.21 -12.06 9.29
CA LEU A 91 12.62 -12.44 9.17
C LEU A 91 13.48 -11.63 10.15
N GLN A 92 13.18 -10.35 10.34
CA GLN A 92 13.85 -9.52 11.33
C GLN A 92 13.60 -10.01 12.76
N PHE A 93 12.35 -10.34 13.11
CA PHE A 93 12.03 -10.92 14.41
C PHE A 93 12.77 -12.24 14.65
N LEU A 94 12.81 -13.11 13.63
CA LEU A 94 13.55 -14.36 13.69
C LEU A 94 15.04 -14.09 14.04
N LEU A 95 15.69 -13.17 13.33
CA LEU A 95 17.11 -12.84 13.52
C LEU A 95 17.40 -12.16 14.87
N GLU A 96 16.59 -11.20 15.28
CA GLU A 96 16.89 -10.33 16.42
C GLU A 96 16.41 -10.89 17.75
N ARG A 97 15.36 -11.73 17.73
CA ARG A 97 14.68 -12.19 18.95
C ARG A 97 14.75 -13.70 19.11
N TYR A 98 14.39 -14.45 18.08
CA TYR A 98 14.22 -15.90 18.24
C TYR A 98 15.54 -16.67 18.17
N LEU A 99 16.34 -16.48 17.12
CA LEU A 99 17.59 -17.23 16.92
C LEU A 99 18.57 -17.09 18.10
N PRO A 100 18.81 -15.89 18.67
CA PRO A 100 19.71 -15.76 19.82
C PRO A 100 19.23 -16.53 21.05
N GLU A 101 17.92 -16.60 21.28
CA GLU A 101 17.33 -17.35 22.39
C GLU A 101 17.33 -18.86 22.15
N TRP A 102 17.08 -19.27 20.91
CA TRP A 102 17.12 -20.68 20.49
C TRP A 102 18.55 -21.24 20.64
N GLU A 103 19.57 -20.50 20.23
CA GLU A 103 20.98 -20.92 20.34
C GLU A 103 21.42 -21.13 21.80
N LYS A 104 20.95 -20.27 22.73
CA LYS A 104 21.24 -20.42 24.18
C LYS A 104 20.68 -21.72 24.76
N ARG A 105 19.54 -22.19 24.25
CA ARG A 105 18.81 -23.34 24.81
C ARG A 105 19.28 -24.68 24.25
N GLN A 106 19.86 -24.70 23.04
CA GLN A 106 19.92 -25.91 22.22
C GLN A 106 21.23 -26.02 21.41
N LEU A 107 22.36 -26.13 22.12
CA LEU A 107 23.71 -26.01 21.54
C LEU A 107 24.08 -27.05 20.45
N ASN A 108 23.41 -28.20 20.38
CA ASN A 108 23.83 -29.37 19.57
C ASN A 108 22.76 -29.94 18.60
N ARG A 109 21.66 -29.22 18.31
CA ARG A 109 20.65 -29.66 17.34
C ARG A 109 20.58 -28.75 16.12
N ARG A 110 20.05 -29.26 15.01
CA ARG A 110 19.73 -28.43 13.83
C ARG A 110 18.37 -27.76 14.05
N LEU A 111 18.27 -26.48 13.70
CA LEU A 111 17.02 -25.74 13.65
C LEU A 111 16.15 -26.31 12.52
N ARG A 112 14.97 -26.82 12.83
CA ARG A 112 14.04 -27.35 11.81
C ARG A 112 12.93 -26.34 11.54
N ILE A 113 12.81 -25.92 10.29
CA ILE A 113 11.77 -24.99 9.86
C ILE A 113 10.87 -25.66 8.83
N TRP A 114 9.57 -25.40 8.92
CA TRP A 114 8.60 -25.78 7.91
C TRP A 114 8.03 -24.54 7.21
N SER A 115 8.23 -24.39 5.91
CA SER A 115 7.45 -23.49 5.05
C SER A 115 6.30 -24.31 4.45
N ALA A 116 5.11 -24.14 5.02
CA ALA A 116 3.96 -25.03 4.81
C ALA A 116 3.23 -24.83 3.46
N ALA A 117 3.38 -23.64 2.86
CA ALA A 117 2.91 -23.31 1.52
C ALA A 117 3.97 -22.49 0.78
N SER A 118 4.93 -23.23 0.25
CA SER A 118 6.16 -22.70 -0.33
C SER A 118 5.97 -22.03 -1.70
N SER A 119 4.86 -22.32 -2.38
CA SER A 119 4.56 -21.85 -3.73
C SER A 119 5.75 -22.07 -4.68
N THR A 120 6.17 -21.06 -5.44
CA THR A 120 7.32 -21.13 -6.34
C THR A 120 8.69 -21.08 -5.64
N GLY A 121 8.76 -21.13 -4.30
CA GLY A 121 9.99 -21.33 -3.52
C GLY A 121 10.64 -20.08 -2.96
N GLU A 122 10.10 -18.89 -3.21
CA GLU A 122 10.65 -17.61 -2.74
C GLU A 122 10.76 -17.54 -1.20
N GLU A 123 9.74 -17.98 -0.46
CA GLU A 123 9.75 -17.99 1.00
C GLU A 123 10.83 -18.90 1.60
N PRO A 124 10.89 -20.21 1.26
CA PRO A 124 11.92 -21.07 1.83
C PRO A 124 13.33 -20.66 1.38
N TYR A 125 13.50 -20.08 0.19
CA TYR A 125 14.80 -19.56 -0.22
C TYR A 125 15.18 -18.26 0.50
N SER A 126 14.24 -17.37 0.80
CA SER A 126 14.51 -16.21 1.67
C SER A 126 14.94 -16.62 3.06
N LEU A 127 14.26 -17.62 3.65
CA LEU A 127 14.65 -18.21 4.93
C LEU A 127 16.06 -18.82 4.85
N ALA A 128 16.34 -19.61 3.80
CA ALA A 128 17.65 -20.23 3.61
C ALA A 128 18.77 -19.19 3.49
N MET A 129 18.58 -18.12 2.73
CA MET A 129 19.57 -17.04 2.58
C MET A 129 19.83 -16.30 3.89
N VAL A 130 18.77 -15.99 4.66
CA VAL A 130 18.88 -15.31 5.95
C VAL A 130 19.63 -16.18 6.96
N LEU A 131 19.26 -17.46 7.04
CA LEU A 131 19.85 -18.40 8.00
C LEU A 131 21.28 -18.78 7.63
N ASP A 132 21.58 -18.97 6.34
CA ASP A 132 22.95 -19.19 5.87
C ASP A 132 23.84 -17.99 6.23
N SER A 133 23.32 -16.77 6.08
CA SER A 133 24.03 -15.56 6.49
C SER A 133 24.23 -15.48 8.00
N TYR A 134 23.21 -15.80 8.80
CA TYR A 134 23.27 -15.78 10.27
C TYR A 134 24.29 -16.81 10.81
N PHE A 135 24.16 -18.06 10.35
CA PHE A 135 25.04 -19.17 10.75
C PHE A 135 26.37 -19.20 9.98
N LYS A 136 26.65 -18.20 9.14
CA LYS A 136 27.89 -18.08 8.34
C LYS A 136 28.19 -19.34 7.49
N GLY A 137 27.14 -19.97 6.97
CA GLY A 137 27.22 -21.21 6.18
C GLY A 137 27.36 -22.51 6.97
N ALA A 138 27.36 -22.46 8.31
CA ALA A 138 27.40 -23.67 9.13
C ALA A 138 26.12 -24.51 8.93
N ASP A 139 26.26 -25.83 8.96
CA ASP A 139 25.12 -26.75 8.80
C ASP A 139 24.30 -26.89 10.10
N ARG A 140 23.64 -25.79 10.48
CA ARG A 140 22.92 -25.63 11.75
C ARG A 140 21.40 -25.63 11.59
N PHE A 141 20.89 -25.71 10.36
CA PHE A 141 19.45 -25.65 10.10
C PHE A 141 19.07 -26.47 8.86
N GLU A 142 17.80 -26.82 8.79
CA GLU A 142 17.16 -27.38 7.60
C GLU A 142 15.75 -26.81 7.43
N ILE A 143 15.34 -26.66 6.17
CA ILE A 143 14.02 -26.14 5.81
C ILE A 143 13.28 -27.23 5.05
N CYS A 144 12.18 -27.70 5.61
CA CYS A 144 11.18 -28.46 4.88
C CYS A 144 10.23 -27.45 4.22
N ALA A 145 10.08 -27.53 2.91
CA ALA A 145 9.18 -26.68 2.14
C ALA A 145 8.12 -27.58 1.49
N SER A 146 6.85 -27.22 1.63
CA SER A 146 5.79 -28.00 1.02
C SER A 146 4.75 -27.15 0.32
N ASP A 147 4.03 -27.77 -0.60
CA ASP A 147 2.86 -27.20 -1.24
C ASP A 147 1.93 -28.31 -1.72
N VAL A 148 0.67 -27.97 -1.98
CA VAL A 148 -0.31 -28.86 -2.61
C VAL A 148 -0.24 -28.76 -4.14
N ASP A 149 0.32 -27.66 -4.66
CA ASP A 149 0.51 -27.46 -6.09
C ASP A 149 1.84 -28.07 -6.56
N THR A 150 1.75 -29.04 -7.45
CA THR A 150 2.92 -29.80 -7.93
C THR A 150 3.73 -29.05 -9.00
N GLU A 151 3.11 -28.14 -9.74
CA GLU A 151 3.78 -27.35 -10.78
C GLU A 151 4.69 -26.28 -10.14
N VAL A 152 4.20 -25.59 -9.12
CA VAL A 152 5.02 -24.61 -8.41
C VAL A 152 6.11 -25.26 -7.58
N LEU A 153 5.89 -26.46 -7.04
CA LEU A 153 6.95 -27.25 -6.41
C LEU A 153 8.05 -27.65 -7.40
N ALA A 154 7.68 -28.02 -8.64
CA ALA A 154 8.66 -28.31 -9.67
C ALA A 154 9.48 -27.05 -10.04
N HIS A 155 8.83 -25.90 -10.15
CA HIS A 155 9.50 -24.61 -10.33
C HIS A 155 10.46 -24.29 -9.18
N ALA A 156 9.98 -24.43 -7.94
CA ALA A 156 10.75 -24.19 -6.73
C ALA A 156 12.00 -25.07 -6.67
N LYS A 157 11.88 -26.37 -6.96
CA LYS A 157 13.01 -27.31 -7.02
C LYS A 157 14.05 -26.91 -8.07
N ASN A 158 13.65 -26.35 -9.21
CA ASN A 158 14.59 -25.85 -10.22
C ASN A 158 15.33 -24.59 -9.71
N GLY A 159 14.60 -23.72 -9.00
CA GLY A 159 15.11 -22.50 -8.36
C GLY A 159 15.65 -21.49 -9.38
N VAL A 160 14.99 -21.36 -10.54
CA VAL A 160 15.33 -20.40 -11.59
C VAL A 160 14.21 -19.37 -11.68
N TYR A 161 14.59 -18.10 -11.53
CA TYR A 161 13.65 -16.97 -11.44
C TYR A 161 14.04 -15.88 -12.42
N SER A 162 13.06 -15.10 -12.87
CA SER A 162 13.31 -13.96 -13.75
C SER A 162 13.96 -12.81 -12.97
N LEU A 163 14.78 -12.00 -13.63
CA LEU A 163 15.62 -10.97 -13.01
C LEU A 163 14.82 -9.83 -12.36
N ASP A 164 13.58 -9.61 -12.77
CA ASP A 164 12.62 -8.70 -12.11
C ASP A 164 12.35 -9.10 -10.64
N ARG A 165 12.31 -10.41 -10.34
CA ARG A 165 12.17 -10.94 -8.97
C ARG A 165 13.36 -10.62 -8.07
N LEU A 166 14.50 -10.21 -8.64
CA LEU A 166 15.70 -9.90 -7.89
C LEU A 166 15.55 -8.67 -6.99
N GLN A 167 14.63 -7.75 -7.32
CA GLN A 167 14.39 -6.54 -6.53
C GLN A 167 13.94 -6.86 -5.08
N GLY A 168 13.24 -7.99 -4.90
CA GLY A 168 12.84 -8.46 -3.57
C GLY A 168 13.97 -9.04 -2.72
N ILE A 169 15.16 -9.29 -3.28
CA ILE A 169 16.29 -9.86 -2.55
C ILE A 169 17.26 -8.74 -2.12
N PRO A 170 17.43 -8.45 -0.81
CA PRO A 170 18.39 -7.46 -0.35
C PRO A 170 19.82 -7.77 -0.83
N ALA A 171 20.56 -6.73 -1.21
CA ALA A 171 21.87 -6.85 -1.85
C ALA A 171 22.86 -7.74 -1.08
N GLN A 172 22.82 -7.68 0.26
CA GLN A 172 23.67 -8.48 1.15
C GLN A 172 23.48 -10.00 0.99
N TYR A 173 22.28 -10.44 0.59
CA TYR A 173 21.98 -11.86 0.39
C TYR A 173 22.21 -12.32 -1.06
N GLN A 174 22.22 -11.41 -2.04
CA GLN A 174 22.37 -11.76 -3.44
C GLN A 174 23.72 -12.45 -3.73
N PHE A 175 24.83 -11.92 -3.17
CA PHE A 175 26.17 -12.43 -3.47
C PHE A 175 26.35 -13.91 -3.11
N ARG A 176 25.84 -14.34 -1.95
CA ARG A 176 25.92 -15.74 -1.49
C ARG A 176 24.72 -16.57 -1.93
N GLY A 177 23.59 -15.93 -2.24
CA GLY A 177 22.33 -16.60 -2.53
C GLY A 177 22.09 -16.99 -3.99
N ILE A 178 22.63 -16.25 -4.96
CA ILE A 178 22.24 -16.40 -6.36
C ILE A 178 23.41 -16.38 -7.36
N THR A 179 23.14 -16.91 -8.55
CA THR A 179 23.99 -16.81 -9.74
C THR A 179 23.17 -16.20 -10.87
N ARG A 180 23.64 -15.11 -11.46
CA ARG A 180 22.97 -14.47 -12.61
C ARG A 180 23.30 -15.20 -13.90
N GLY A 181 22.33 -15.35 -14.78
CA GLY A 181 22.54 -15.91 -16.11
C GLY A 181 23.36 -14.98 -17.00
N SER A 182 24.01 -15.55 -18.01
CA SER A 182 24.78 -14.83 -19.03
C SER A 182 24.20 -15.13 -20.43
N GLY A 183 24.57 -14.32 -21.43
CA GLY A 183 24.10 -14.50 -22.81
C GLY A 183 22.57 -14.46 -22.92
N GLU A 184 21.99 -15.52 -23.49
CA GLU A 184 20.54 -15.68 -23.65
C GLU A 184 19.81 -15.82 -22.31
N LEU A 185 20.50 -16.26 -21.26
CA LEU A 185 19.94 -16.42 -19.91
C LEU A 185 20.05 -15.15 -19.05
N ARG A 186 20.51 -14.02 -19.60
CA ARG A 186 20.70 -12.75 -18.85
C ARG A 186 19.45 -12.22 -18.14
N ARG A 187 18.26 -12.66 -18.57
CA ARG A 187 16.97 -12.30 -17.97
C ARG A 187 16.60 -13.16 -16.76
N TRP A 188 17.44 -14.11 -16.38
CA TRP A 188 17.17 -15.07 -15.32
C TRP A 188 18.32 -15.10 -14.31
N PHE A 189 18.00 -15.50 -13.08
CA PHE A 189 18.97 -15.91 -12.08
C PHE A 189 18.59 -17.27 -11.50
N LYS A 190 19.57 -17.97 -10.94
CA LYS A 190 19.38 -19.26 -10.28
C LYS A 190 19.82 -19.17 -8.82
N ILE A 191 19.10 -19.83 -7.93
CA ILE A 191 19.52 -20.00 -6.54
C ILE A 191 20.77 -20.88 -6.52
N LYS A 192 21.78 -20.45 -5.76
CA LYS A 192 23.04 -21.17 -5.62
C LYS A 192 22.82 -22.54 -4.95
N LYS A 193 23.59 -23.55 -5.36
CA LYS A 193 23.44 -24.94 -4.86
C LYS A 193 23.63 -25.05 -3.35
N GLU A 194 24.47 -24.18 -2.79
CA GLU A 194 24.74 -24.09 -1.36
C GLU A 194 23.48 -23.71 -0.57
N ILE A 195 22.64 -22.85 -1.13
CA ILE A 195 21.34 -22.47 -0.55
C ILE A 195 20.28 -23.51 -0.91
N GLN A 196 20.26 -24.02 -2.15
CA GLN A 196 19.29 -25.04 -2.57
C GLN A 196 19.36 -26.30 -1.72
N SER A 197 20.56 -26.74 -1.33
CA SER A 197 20.74 -27.94 -0.51
C SER A 197 20.20 -27.81 0.92
N LYS A 198 19.90 -26.59 1.39
CA LYS A 198 19.30 -26.33 2.70
C LYS A 198 17.77 -26.45 2.71
N VAL A 199 17.15 -26.55 1.53
CA VAL A 199 15.69 -26.61 1.36
C VAL A 199 15.29 -27.95 0.76
N GLN A 200 14.41 -28.68 1.44
CA GLN A 200 13.83 -29.93 0.98
C GLN A 200 12.37 -29.70 0.59
N PHE A 201 12.08 -29.77 -0.71
CA PHE A 201 10.72 -29.60 -1.24
C PHE A 201 9.97 -30.93 -1.31
N GLN A 202 8.80 -30.99 -0.70
CA GLN A 202 7.90 -32.15 -0.72
C GLN A 202 6.45 -31.75 -1.00
N TYR A 203 5.67 -32.65 -1.59
CA TYR A 203 4.23 -32.47 -1.66
C TYR A 203 3.63 -32.61 -0.25
N ARG A 204 2.74 -31.69 0.13
CA ARG A 204 1.91 -31.84 1.33
C ARG A 204 0.61 -31.08 1.15
N ASN A 205 -0.49 -31.78 1.34
CA ASN A 205 -1.81 -31.18 1.45
C ASN A 205 -2.12 -30.90 2.92
N LEU A 206 -2.35 -29.63 3.29
CA LEU A 206 -2.63 -29.28 4.68
C LEU A 206 -3.96 -29.89 5.18
N VAL A 207 -4.86 -30.31 4.32
CA VAL A 207 -6.10 -30.98 4.75
C VAL A 207 -5.85 -32.41 5.22
N GLU A 208 -4.77 -33.04 4.75
CA GLU A 208 -4.38 -34.43 5.03
C GLU A 208 -3.60 -34.51 6.34
N THR A 209 -4.30 -34.93 7.39
CA THR A 209 -3.77 -35.07 8.76
C THR A 209 -3.66 -36.55 9.14
N PRO A 210 -2.72 -36.95 10.03
CA PRO A 210 -1.85 -36.11 10.85
C PRO A 210 -0.54 -35.70 10.15
N TYR A 211 0.15 -34.68 10.69
CA TYR A 211 1.48 -34.26 10.19
C TYR A 211 2.66 -34.93 10.91
N SER A 212 2.37 -35.88 11.81
CA SER A 212 3.38 -36.48 12.71
C SER A 212 4.51 -37.20 11.98
N ASP A 213 4.31 -37.61 10.73
CA ASP A 213 5.32 -38.20 9.86
C ASP A 213 6.46 -37.24 9.47
N MET A 214 6.24 -35.92 9.58
CA MET A 214 7.24 -34.89 9.28
C MET A 214 8.22 -34.61 10.44
N GLY A 215 7.92 -35.15 11.63
CA GLY A 215 8.65 -34.88 12.87
C GLY A 215 8.41 -33.46 13.40
N ALA A 216 9.09 -33.11 14.50
CA ALA A 216 8.89 -31.83 15.17
C ALA A 216 9.62 -30.67 14.48
N PHE A 217 8.99 -29.49 14.44
CA PHE A 217 9.55 -28.24 13.93
C PHE A 217 9.74 -27.22 15.05
N ASP A 218 10.77 -26.39 14.90
CA ASP A 218 11.02 -25.24 15.78
C ASP A 218 10.28 -23.99 15.29
N ILE A 219 10.09 -23.89 13.98
CA ILE A 219 9.41 -22.76 13.35
C ILE A 219 8.54 -23.30 12.21
N ILE A 220 7.28 -22.87 12.17
CA ILE A 220 6.35 -23.14 11.08
C ILE A 220 5.93 -21.81 10.47
N PHE A 221 6.21 -21.63 9.19
CA PHE A 221 5.68 -20.55 8.35
C PHE A 221 4.48 -21.09 7.57
N CYS A 222 3.31 -20.48 7.79
CA CYS A 222 2.09 -20.76 7.04
C CYS A 222 1.39 -19.43 6.75
N ARG A 223 1.99 -18.65 5.84
CA ARG A 223 1.55 -17.27 5.57
C ARG A 223 0.71 -17.17 4.31
N ASN A 224 -0.38 -16.40 4.40
CA ASN A 224 -1.26 -16.04 3.28
C ASN A 224 -1.92 -17.27 2.61
N VAL A 225 -2.22 -18.30 3.41
CA VAL A 225 -2.89 -19.55 3.00
C VAL A 225 -4.27 -19.65 3.62
N PHE A 226 -4.42 -19.29 4.89
CA PHE A 226 -5.67 -19.42 5.63
C PHE A 226 -6.77 -18.52 5.09
N ILE A 227 -6.42 -17.47 4.37
CA ILE A 227 -7.37 -16.63 3.62
C ILE A 227 -8.22 -17.43 2.61
N TYR A 228 -7.79 -18.64 2.24
CA TYR A 228 -8.50 -19.54 1.34
C TYR A 228 -9.30 -20.62 2.07
N PHE A 229 -9.06 -20.86 3.36
CA PHE A 229 -9.67 -21.98 4.10
C PHE A 229 -10.93 -21.55 4.85
N ALA A 230 -11.80 -22.51 5.14
CA ALA A 230 -12.89 -22.32 6.09
C ALA A 230 -12.38 -22.40 7.54
N SER A 231 -13.09 -21.75 8.47
CA SER A 231 -12.64 -21.57 9.86
C SER A 231 -12.39 -22.87 10.62
N ASP A 232 -13.21 -23.90 10.38
CA ASP A 232 -13.08 -25.24 10.96
C ASP A 232 -11.81 -25.95 10.49
N LEU A 233 -11.49 -25.83 9.20
CA LEU A 233 -10.26 -26.36 8.64
C LEU A 233 -9.02 -25.64 9.17
N ILE A 234 -9.07 -24.32 9.32
CA ILE A 234 -7.99 -23.54 9.94
C ILE A 234 -7.71 -24.05 11.35
N GLU A 235 -8.75 -24.26 12.16
CA GLU A 235 -8.60 -24.79 13.52
C GLU A 235 -7.95 -26.17 13.53
N LYS A 236 -8.34 -27.06 12.61
CA LYS A 236 -7.72 -28.39 12.46
C LYS A 236 -6.22 -28.29 12.13
N VAL A 237 -5.86 -27.47 11.14
CA VAL A 237 -4.46 -27.30 10.69
C VAL A 237 -3.59 -26.71 11.80
N ILE A 238 -4.10 -25.71 12.51
CA ILE A 238 -3.38 -25.04 13.61
C ILE A 238 -3.13 -25.99 14.79
N ASN A 239 -4.08 -26.87 15.08
CA ASN A 239 -3.92 -27.90 16.11
C ASN A 239 -2.86 -28.93 15.70
N GLU A 240 -2.85 -29.38 14.45
CA GLU A 240 -1.80 -30.26 13.94
C GLU A 240 -0.42 -29.59 13.97
N PHE A 241 -0.32 -28.31 13.60
CA PHE A 241 0.91 -27.53 13.78
C PHE A 241 1.36 -27.50 15.23
N TYR A 242 0.44 -27.37 16.18
CA TYR A 242 0.74 -27.41 17.59
C TYR A 242 1.33 -28.77 18.00
N GLU A 243 0.75 -29.88 17.52
CA GLU A 243 1.25 -31.23 17.82
C GLU A 243 2.65 -31.50 17.26
N VAL A 244 2.95 -31.02 16.05
CA VAL A 244 4.29 -31.15 15.45
C VAL A 244 5.27 -30.05 15.87
N SER A 245 4.96 -29.31 16.93
CA SER A 245 5.83 -28.25 17.46
C SER A 245 6.34 -28.58 18.86
N ALA A 246 7.62 -28.30 19.12
CA ALA A 246 8.17 -28.39 20.47
C ALA A 246 7.77 -27.16 21.31
N THR A 247 7.91 -27.25 22.63
CA THR A 247 7.77 -26.07 23.51
C THR A 247 8.79 -25.00 23.15
N GLY A 248 8.33 -23.76 23.02
CA GLY A 248 9.12 -22.61 22.57
C GLY A 248 9.22 -22.49 21.05
N SER A 249 8.46 -23.27 20.28
CA SER A 249 8.41 -23.15 18.82
C SER A 249 7.58 -21.95 18.39
N LEU A 250 7.85 -21.46 17.18
CA LEU A 250 7.11 -20.36 16.55
C LEU A 250 6.15 -20.87 15.48
N LEU A 251 4.98 -20.25 15.43
CA LEU A 251 4.10 -20.26 14.28
C LEU A 251 4.03 -18.83 13.71
N VAL A 252 4.27 -18.70 12.42
CA VAL A 252 4.22 -17.43 11.69
C VAL A 252 3.15 -17.52 10.62
N ILE A 253 2.18 -16.61 10.67
CA ILE A 253 1.12 -16.46 9.66
C ILE A 253 1.20 -15.09 9.00
N GLY A 254 0.46 -14.88 7.92
CA GLY A 254 0.46 -13.63 7.16
C GLY A 254 -0.11 -12.45 7.95
N HIS A 255 0.25 -11.23 7.57
CA HIS A 255 -0.20 -10.01 8.29
C HIS A 255 -1.73 -9.79 8.25
N SER A 256 -2.40 -10.31 7.22
CA SER A 256 -3.86 -10.23 7.07
C SER A 256 -4.61 -11.38 7.75
N GLU A 257 -3.90 -12.33 8.36
CA GLU A 257 -4.46 -13.54 8.97
C GLU A 257 -4.54 -13.39 10.49
N THR A 258 -5.55 -14.00 11.10
CA THR A 258 -5.75 -13.96 12.56
C THR A 258 -6.24 -15.30 13.09
N LEU A 259 -5.71 -15.71 14.24
CA LEU A 259 -6.16 -16.90 14.96
C LEU A 259 -7.18 -16.56 16.07
N GLN A 260 -7.55 -15.29 16.24
CA GLN A 260 -8.43 -14.84 17.34
C GLN A 260 -9.81 -15.51 17.35
N ASN A 261 -10.27 -16.00 16.19
CA ASN A 261 -11.56 -16.66 16.03
C ASN A 261 -11.46 -18.20 16.05
N THR A 262 -10.31 -18.76 16.43
CA THR A 262 -10.07 -20.20 16.53
C THR A 262 -9.81 -20.60 17.98
N LYS A 263 -10.10 -21.85 18.36
CA LYS A 263 -9.73 -22.38 19.70
C LYS A 263 -8.26 -22.82 19.73
N SER A 264 -7.38 -21.95 19.27
CA SER A 264 -5.94 -22.21 19.19
C SER A 264 -5.30 -22.20 20.58
N GLN A 265 -4.38 -23.14 20.80
CA GLN A 265 -3.51 -23.19 21.99
C GLN A 265 -2.25 -22.33 21.83
N TRP A 266 -2.05 -21.71 20.67
CA TRP A 266 -0.90 -20.85 20.39
C TRP A 266 -1.05 -19.49 21.06
N GLU A 267 -0.01 -19.02 21.74
CA GLU A 267 -0.01 -17.71 22.40
C GLU A 267 0.44 -16.62 21.44
N TYR A 268 -0.29 -15.50 21.40
CA TYR A 268 0.02 -14.39 20.48
C TYR A 268 1.23 -13.58 20.95
N GLY A 269 2.28 -13.54 20.11
CA GLY A 269 3.54 -12.84 20.35
C GLY A 269 3.65 -11.47 19.66
N GLY A 270 2.62 -11.04 18.91
CA GLY A 270 2.64 -9.80 18.12
C GLY A 270 2.99 -10.01 16.64
N ALA A 271 2.56 -9.09 15.77
CA ALA A 271 2.91 -9.07 14.34
C ALA A 271 2.67 -10.40 13.59
N SER A 272 1.55 -11.07 13.85
CA SER A 272 1.20 -12.38 13.27
C SER A 272 2.17 -13.52 13.62
N ILE A 273 2.87 -13.41 14.75
CA ILE A 273 3.74 -14.45 15.32
C ILE A 273 3.09 -15.02 16.57
N PHE A 274 3.16 -16.34 16.71
CA PHE A 274 2.61 -17.07 17.84
C PHE A 274 3.63 -18.07 18.40
N THR A 275 3.52 -18.38 19.68
CA THR A 275 4.46 -19.25 20.39
C THR A 275 3.75 -20.40 21.11
N LYS A 276 4.37 -21.58 21.11
CA LYS A 276 3.94 -22.71 21.96
C LYS A 276 4.58 -22.60 23.34
N SER A 277 3.81 -22.27 24.36
CA SER A 277 4.33 -22.08 25.72
C SER A 277 4.41 -23.38 26.52
N SER A 278 5.39 -23.46 27.44
CA SER A 278 5.39 -24.48 28.48
C SER A 278 4.25 -24.17 29.44
N ALA A 279 3.33 -25.10 29.66
CA ALA A 279 2.28 -24.97 30.66
C ALA A 279 2.89 -24.77 32.07
N LYS A 280 3.11 -23.50 32.45
CA LYS A 280 3.36 -22.97 33.81
C LYS A 280 3.52 -21.44 33.77
N HIS A 281 2.50 -20.73 33.31
CA HIS A 281 2.21 -19.35 33.72
C HIS A 281 0.77 -19.00 33.37
N ALA A 282 -0.19 -19.71 33.98
CA ALA A 282 -1.53 -19.17 34.16
C ALA A 282 -1.44 -18.07 35.23
N LEU A 283 -1.10 -16.85 34.81
CA LEU A 283 -1.32 -15.65 35.60
C LEU A 283 -2.66 -15.05 35.13
N SER A 284 -3.60 -15.09 36.07
CA SER A 284 -4.94 -14.53 36.09
C SER A 284 -5.14 -13.24 35.26
N PRO A 285 -6.26 -13.09 34.54
CA PRO A 285 -6.66 -11.80 34.01
C PRO A 285 -7.10 -10.88 35.16
N SER A 286 -6.47 -9.71 35.28
CA SER A 286 -6.91 -8.66 36.20
C SER A 286 -8.28 -8.16 35.78
N ARG A 287 -9.30 -8.54 36.55
CA ARG A 287 -10.63 -7.93 36.52
C ARG A 287 -10.52 -6.45 36.93
N SER A 288 -10.95 -5.55 36.06
CA SER A 288 -11.53 -4.27 36.49
C SER A 288 -12.98 -4.22 36.00
N ALA A 289 -13.88 -3.87 36.92
CA ALA A 289 -15.30 -4.15 36.93
C ALA A 289 -16.14 -3.22 36.01
N PRO A 290 -17.36 -3.63 35.62
CA PRO A 290 -18.27 -2.79 34.84
C PRO A 290 -18.98 -1.78 35.76
N THR A 291 -18.96 -0.49 35.38
CA THR A 291 -19.78 0.52 36.04
C THR A 291 -21.16 0.57 35.38
N LYS A 292 -22.19 0.43 36.24
CA LYS A 292 -23.63 0.43 35.96
C LYS A 292 -24.07 1.62 35.08
N VAL A 293 -24.81 1.33 34.01
CA VAL A 293 -25.64 2.31 33.30
C VAL A 293 -27.06 2.25 33.90
N LEU A 294 -27.52 3.35 34.48
CA LEU A 294 -28.89 3.55 34.93
C LEU A 294 -29.80 3.93 33.75
N MET A 295 -31.00 3.35 33.72
CA MET A 295 -32.03 3.59 32.70
C MET A 295 -33.02 4.70 33.09
N HIS A 296 -33.53 5.36 32.04
CA HIS A 296 -34.83 6.06 31.86
C HIS A 296 -34.98 7.53 32.32
N PRO A 297 -35.93 8.33 31.73
CA PRO A 297 -36.97 8.00 30.73
C PRO A 297 -37.05 8.92 29.49
N THR A 298 -37.83 8.44 28.52
CA THR A 298 -38.38 9.10 27.32
C THR A 298 -39.23 10.34 27.64
N PRO A 299 -39.46 11.24 26.66
CA PRO A 299 -40.84 11.63 26.36
C PRO A 299 -41.23 11.54 24.87
N ALA A 300 -42.55 11.53 24.68
CA ALA A 300 -43.35 11.09 23.53
C ALA A 300 -43.58 12.18 22.43
N PRO A 301 -44.31 11.88 21.33
CA PRO A 301 -44.25 12.57 20.05
C PRO A 301 -45.39 13.57 19.76
N HIS A 302 -45.18 14.57 18.91
CA HIS A 302 -46.22 15.36 18.21
C HIS A 302 -45.68 15.90 16.87
N LYS A 303 -46.15 15.39 15.71
CA LYS A 303 -47.25 15.83 14.81
C LYS A 303 -46.84 16.87 13.72
N PRO A 304 -47.35 16.78 12.47
CA PRO A 304 -46.80 17.50 11.31
C PRO A 304 -47.69 18.65 10.77
N ILE A 305 -47.18 19.34 9.72
CA ILE A 305 -47.84 20.21 8.69
C ILE A 305 -47.74 21.75 8.98
N PRO A 306 -47.63 22.70 8.00
CA PRO A 306 -47.75 22.59 6.52
C PRO A 306 -46.62 23.19 5.65
N VAL A 307 -46.66 22.78 4.38
CA VAL A 307 -46.01 23.38 3.21
C VAL A 307 -46.79 24.62 2.75
N THR A 308 -46.10 25.69 2.37
CA THR A 308 -46.68 26.82 1.59
C THR A 308 -45.78 27.19 0.40
N ARG A 309 -46.38 27.20 -0.78
CA ARG A 309 -45.95 27.80 -2.06
C ARG A 309 -46.29 29.31 -1.99
N VAL A 310 -45.60 30.31 -2.56
CA VAL A 310 -45.30 30.68 -3.98
C VAL A 310 -44.32 31.90 -3.91
N SER A 311 -43.28 32.07 -4.74
CA SER A 311 -43.28 32.93 -5.96
C SER A 311 -41.85 33.07 -6.50
N SER A 312 -41.58 32.54 -7.70
CA SER A 312 -41.21 33.26 -8.94
C SER A 312 -40.77 34.72 -8.83
N LEU A 313 -39.48 35.00 -9.08
CA LEU A 313 -38.96 35.81 -10.20
C LEU A 313 -37.48 36.16 -10.00
N ALA A 314 -36.69 35.87 -11.05
CA ALA A 314 -35.46 36.54 -11.50
C ALA A 314 -34.39 35.50 -11.90
N SER A 315 -34.27 35.29 -13.21
CA SER A 315 -33.14 34.60 -13.84
C SER A 315 -31.82 35.29 -13.50
N PRO A 316 -30.73 34.52 -13.39
CA PRO A 316 -29.43 35.00 -13.83
C PRO A 316 -28.91 34.14 -14.98
N ALA A 317 -28.56 34.85 -16.05
CA ALA A 317 -27.44 34.64 -16.96
C ALA A 317 -27.19 33.22 -17.51
N ALA A 318 -27.12 33.17 -18.84
CA ALA A 318 -26.64 32.04 -19.63
C ALA A 318 -25.39 31.39 -19.01
N VAL A 319 -25.56 30.16 -18.55
CA VAL A 319 -24.46 29.27 -18.16
C VAL A 319 -23.68 28.94 -19.43
N SER A 320 -22.42 29.37 -19.52
CA SER A 320 -21.51 28.87 -20.53
C SER A 320 -21.40 27.37 -20.37
N VAL A 321 -21.80 26.61 -21.39
CA VAL A 321 -21.67 25.16 -21.42
C VAL A 321 -20.18 24.83 -21.49
N HIS A 322 -19.54 24.63 -20.34
CA HIS A 322 -18.21 24.04 -20.31
C HIS A 322 -18.32 22.60 -20.84
N ALA A 323 -17.51 22.26 -21.84
CA ALA A 323 -17.44 20.89 -22.35
C ALA A 323 -17.04 19.95 -21.21
N LYS A 324 -17.77 18.84 -21.06
CA LYS A 324 -17.49 17.84 -20.04
C LYS A 324 -16.11 17.22 -20.28
N LYS A 325 -15.42 16.87 -19.19
CA LYS A 325 -14.12 16.20 -19.20
C LYS A 325 -14.31 14.71 -19.48
N LYS A 326 -13.64 14.22 -20.51
CA LYS A 326 -13.72 12.84 -20.97
C LYS A 326 -12.88 11.94 -20.07
N VAL A 327 -13.53 10.98 -19.42
CA VAL A 327 -12.93 10.03 -18.48
C VAL A 327 -12.92 8.64 -19.11
N LEU A 328 -11.75 8.01 -19.15
CA LEU A 328 -11.60 6.59 -19.44
C LEU A 328 -11.35 5.83 -18.14
N ILE A 329 -12.20 4.84 -17.85
CA ILE A 329 -12.07 4.00 -16.64
C ILE A 329 -11.34 2.71 -17.02
N VAL A 330 -10.20 2.44 -16.37
CA VAL A 330 -9.39 1.24 -16.61
C VAL A 330 -9.22 0.49 -15.30
N ASP A 331 -9.90 -0.64 -15.17
CA ASP A 331 -9.95 -1.46 -13.95
C ASP A 331 -10.37 -2.88 -14.35
N ASP A 332 -9.83 -3.94 -13.74
CA ASP A 332 -10.20 -5.31 -14.08
C ASP A 332 -11.58 -5.72 -13.50
N SER A 333 -12.01 -5.06 -12.43
CA SER A 333 -13.26 -5.33 -11.72
C SER A 333 -14.45 -4.63 -12.36
N LYS A 334 -15.38 -5.43 -12.93
CA LYS A 334 -16.65 -4.92 -13.47
C LYS A 334 -17.42 -4.09 -12.43
N THR A 335 -17.46 -4.56 -11.19
CA THR A 335 -18.13 -3.88 -10.08
C THR A 335 -17.57 -2.48 -9.85
N ILE A 336 -16.24 -2.32 -9.85
CA ILE A 336 -15.60 -1.00 -9.66
C ILE A 336 -15.82 -0.11 -10.88
N ARG A 337 -15.73 -0.64 -12.10
CA ARG A 337 -16.01 0.13 -13.32
C ARG A 337 -17.44 0.69 -13.33
N ASP A 338 -18.42 -0.15 -13.01
CA ASP A 338 -19.83 0.26 -12.96
C ASP A 338 -20.09 1.25 -11.81
N LEU A 339 -19.37 1.08 -10.69
CA LEU A 339 -19.41 1.99 -9.56
C LEU A 339 -18.88 3.39 -9.89
N LEU A 340 -17.67 3.45 -10.46
CA LEU A 340 -17.03 4.70 -10.88
C LEU A 340 -17.82 5.36 -12.02
N GLU A 341 -18.35 4.59 -12.96
CA GLU A 341 -19.22 5.12 -14.01
C GLU A 341 -20.48 5.76 -13.43
N ARG A 342 -21.16 5.10 -12.49
CA ARG A 342 -22.33 5.66 -11.82
C ARG A 342 -21.98 6.96 -11.09
N LEU A 343 -20.82 6.99 -10.44
CA LEU A 343 -20.34 8.17 -9.72
C LEU A 343 -20.04 9.33 -10.67
N PHE A 344 -19.29 9.09 -11.75
CA PHE A 344 -18.91 10.15 -12.71
C PHE A 344 -20.09 10.64 -13.54
N ARG A 345 -21.07 9.79 -13.86
CA ARG A 345 -22.30 10.21 -14.55
C ARG A 345 -23.16 11.17 -13.73
N GLN A 346 -23.03 11.15 -12.39
CA GLN A 346 -23.73 12.09 -11.51
C GLN A 346 -23.05 13.46 -11.44
N ASP A 347 -21.78 13.57 -11.86
CA ASP A 347 -21.05 14.83 -11.91
C ASP A 347 -21.38 15.58 -13.22
N SER A 348 -21.67 16.88 -13.12
CA SER A 348 -22.04 17.70 -14.28
C SER A 348 -20.87 17.99 -15.23
N GLU A 349 -19.63 17.84 -14.77
CA GLU A 349 -18.41 18.21 -15.48
C GLU A 349 -17.63 17.00 -16.00
N LEU A 350 -18.05 15.77 -15.68
CA LEU A 350 -17.40 14.53 -16.15
C LEU A 350 -18.28 13.78 -17.16
N GLU A 351 -17.63 13.15 -18.13
CA GLU A 351 -18.26 12.29 -19.14
C GLU A 351 -17.44 11.01 -19.28
N VAL A 352 -18.05 9.85 -19.06
CA VAL A 352 -17.36 8.56 -19.23
C VAL A 352 -17.43 8.15 -20.69
N ILE A 353 -16.29 8.15 -21.37
CA ILE A 353 -16.20 7.80 -22.81
C ILE A 353 -15.90 6.32 -23.05
N GLY A 354 -15.41 5.61 -22.02
CA GLY A 354 -15.07 4.20 -22.15
C GLY A 354 -14.77 3.52 -20.81
N LYS A 355 -14.83 2.18 -20.83
CA LYS A 355 -14.51 1.30 -19.71
C LYS A 355 -13.68 0.14 -20.23
N ALA A 356 -12.39 0.12 -19.91
CA ALA A 356 -11.47 -0.94 -20.31
C ALA A 356 -11.20 -1.89 -19.14
N THR A 357 -11.08 -3.18 -19.43
CA THR A 357 -10.78 -4.22 -18.44
C THR A 357 -9.28 -4.51 -18.31
N ASN A 358 -8.51 -4.10 -19.31
CA ASN A 358 -7.08 -4.35 -19.41
C ASN A 358 -6.39 -3.26 -20.25
N PRO A 359 -5.04 -3.20 -20.22
CA PRO A 359 -4.25 -2.24 -21.01
C PRO A 359 -4.46 -2.28 -22.53
N ILE A 360 -4.78 -3.44 -23.10
CA ILE A 360 -4.95 -3.59 -24.55
C ILE A 360 -6.23 -2.87 -25.01
N GLU A 361 -7.35 -3.15 -24.34
CA GLU A 361 -8.62 -2.44 -24.56
C GLU A 361 -8.47 -0.93 -24.31
N ALA A 362 -7.74 -0.54 -23.25
CA ALA A 362 -7.49 0.87 -22.96
C ALA A 362 -6.75 1.56 -24.12
N TRP A 363 -5.74 0.92 -24.71
CA TRP A 363 -5.03 1.45 -25.88
C TRP A 363 -5.94 1.60 -27.11
N GLU A 364 -6.83 0.64 -27.36
CA GLU A 364 -7.78 0.74 -28.48
C GLU A 364 -8.76 1.89 -28.28
N MET A 365 -9.27 2.07 -27.06
CA MET A 365 -10.16 3.18 -26.72
C MET A 365 -9.47 4.53 -26.84
N ILE A 366 -8.23 4.67 -26.32
CA ILE A 366 -7.45 5.91 -26.43
C ILE A 366 -7.19 6.29 -27.89
N LYS A 367 -6.93 5.30 -28.77
CA LYS A 367 -6.76 5.54 -30.21
C LYS A 367 -8.04 5.98 -30.91
N GLY A 368 -9.19 5.47 -30.48
CA GLY A 368 -10.49 5.85 -31.01
C GLY A 368 -10.92 7.25 -30.59
N GLU A 369 -10.86 7.52 -29.28
CA GLU A 369 -11.20 8.80 -28.69
C GLU A 369 -10.29 9.12 -27.50
N ARG A 370 -9.57 10.24 -27.58
CA ARG A 370 -8.60 10.62 -26.54
C ARG A 370 -9.30 11.12 -25.27
N PRO A 371 -9.12 10.48 -24.10
CA PRO A 371 -9.65 10.99 -22.83
C PRO A 371 -8.86 12.22 -22.32
N ASP A 372 -9.52 13.05 -21.51
CA ASP A 372 -8.89 14.13 -20.75
C ASP A 372 -8.23 13.60 -19.47
N VAL A 373 -8.71 12.49 -18.92
CA VAL A 373 -8.17 11.82 -17.74
C VAL A 373 -8.45 10.33 -17.77
N ILE A 374 -7.52 9.55 -17.24
CA ILE A 374 -7.68 8.11 -17.05
C ILE A 374 -7.72 7.82 -15.55
N THR A 375 -8.72 7.06 -15.10
CA THR A 375 -8.68 6.41 -13.79
C THR A 375 -8.13 5.01 -13.98
N LEU A 376 -7.06 4.67 -13.25
CA LEU A 376 -6.30 3.45 -13.49
C LEU A 376 -6.13 2.62 -12.23
N ASP A 377 -6.50 1.33 -12.31
CA ASP A 377 -6.14 0.35 -11.29
C ASP A 377 -4.69 -0.14 -11.48
N ILE A 378 -4.04 -0.51 -10.38
CA ILE A 378 -2.72 -1.15 -10.42
C ILE A 378 -2.85 -2.63 -10.76
N HIS A 379 -3.83 -3.33 -10.18
CA HIS A 379 -3.95 -4.77 -10.32
C HIS A 379 -4.81 -5.11 -11.52
N MET A 380 -4.18 -5.51 -12.62
CA MET A 380 -4.86 -5.90 -13.86
C MET A 380 -4.19 -7.14 -14.47
N PRO A 381 -4.94 -7.98 -15.20
CA PRO A 381 -4.38 -9.16 -15.87
C PRO A 381 -3.38 -8.77 -16.97
N GLU A 382 -2.42 -9.66 -17.25
CA GLU A 382 -1.37 -9.56 -18.28
C GLU A 382 -0.31 -8.48 -18.02
N MET A 383 -0.73 -7.24 -17.78
CA MET A 383 0.11 -6.08 -17.52
C MET A 383 -0.50 -5.23 -16.41
N ASP A 384 0.26 -4.98 -15.35
CA ASP A 384 -0.17 -4.13 -14.25
C ASP A 384 -0.28 -2.65 -14.67
N GLY A 385 -1.07 -1.87 -13.92
CA GLY A 385 -1.31 -0.46 -14.21
C GLY A 385 -0.07 0.43 -14.14
N VAL A 386 0.93 0.09 -13.33
CA VAL A 386 2.18 0.86 -13.25
C VAL A 386 3.00 0.66 -14.53
N THR A 387 3.09 -0.58 -15.01
CA THR A 387 3.71 -0.93 -16.29
C THR A 387 2.96 -0.30 -17.46
N PHE A 388 1.63 -0.32 -17.44
CA PHE A 388 0.82 0.39 -18.44
C PHE A 388 1.14 1.89 -18.45
N LEU A 389 1.15 2.54 -17.29
CA LEU A 389 1.49 3.96 -17.13
C LEU A 389 2.89 4.29 -17.67
N GLU A 390 3.89 3.45 -17.39
CA GLU A 390 5.27 3.60 -17.87
C GLU A 390 5.35 3.57 -19.41
N THR A 391 4.46 2.81 -20.07
CA THR A 391 4.39 2.76 -21.54
C THR A 391 3.50 3.84 -22.15
N LEU A 392 2.46 4.29 -21.42
CA LEU A 392 1.47 5.27 -21.87
C LEU A 392 2.05 6.68 -21.88
N LEU A 393 2.52 7.17 -20.74
CA LEU A 393 2.91 8.59 -20.58
C LEU A 393 3.99 9.07 -21.56
N PRO A 394 5.03 8.28 -21.92
CA PRO A 394 6.00 8.70 -22.93
C PRO A 394 5.43 8.79 -24.36
N LYS A 395 4.34 8.06 -24.66
CA LYS A 395 3.74 8.00 -25.99
C LYS A 395 2.58 8.98 -26.15
N ASP A 396 1.68 8.99 -25.17
CA ASP A 396 0.52 9.89 -25.11
C ASP A 396 0.35 10.38 -23.66
N PRO A 397 0.88 11.57 -23.33
CA PRO A 397 0.79 12.13 -21.99
C PRO A 397 -0.65 12.53 -21.68
N ILE A 398 -1.36 11.63 -20.99
CA ILE A 398 -2.72 11.82 -20.51
C ILE A 398 -2.68 11.80 -18.97
N PRO A 399 -3.35 12.73 -18.27
CA PRO A 399 -3.44 12.70 -16.82
C PRO A 399 -3.99 11.37 -16.31
N VAL A 400 -3.28 10.74 -15.37
CA VAL A 400 -3.71 9.48 -14.75
C VAL A 400 -3.90 9.66 -13.25
N VAL A 401 -5.08 9.27 -12.76
CA VAL A 401 -5.38 9.16 -11.33
C VAL A 401 -5.45 7.68 -10.97
N MET A 402 -4.59 7.25 -10.06
CA MET A 402 -4.61 5.86 -9.58
C MET A 402 -5.80 5.67 -8.66
N ILE A 403 -6.67 4.69 -8.95
CA ILE A 403 -7.78 4.31 -8.08
C ILE A 403 -7.66 2.81 -7.80
N THR A 404 -7.11 2.45 -6.64
CA THR A 404 -6.80 1.05 -6.34
C THR A 404 -7.02 0.66 -4.88
N SER A 405 -7.17 -0.63 -4.65
CA SER A 405 -7.27 -1.24 -3.33
C SER A 405 -5.89 -1.74 -2.96
N ILE A 406 -5.04 -0.86 -2.45
CA ILE A 406 -3.68 -1.22 -2.05
C ILE A 406 -3.53 -1.22 -0.53
N SER A 407 -2.81 -2.22 -0.02
CA SER A 407 -2.35 -2.30 1.37
C SER A 407 -1.06 -1.49 1.57
N GLN A 408 -0.66 -1.25 2.81
CA GLN A 408 0.57 -0.52 3.11
C GLN A 408 1.82 -1.17 2.48
N GLU A 409 1.81 -2.49 2.27
CA GLU A 409 2.92 -3.26 1.71
C GLU A 409 3.11 -3.04 0.20
N GLU A 410 2.04 -2.76 -0.55
CA GLU A 410 2.11 -2.47 -2.00
C GLU A 410 2.22 -0.97 -2.30
N SER A 411 2.42 -0.14 -1.26
CA SER A 411 2.65 1.31 -1.39
C SER A 411 3.82 1.66 -2.31
N GLY A 412 4.80 0.77 -2.47
CA GLY A 412 5.90 0.93 -3.43
C GLY A 412 5.41 1.10 -4.88
N HIS A 413 4.35 0.39 -5.28
CA HIS A 413 3.76 0.52 -6.62
C HIS A 413 3.07 1.87 -6.81
N VAL A 414 2.40 2.37 -5.76
CA VAL A 414 1.77 3.70 -5.77
C VAL A 414 2.81 4.80 -5.92
N PHE A 415 3.87 4.77 -5.13
CA PHE A 415 4.94 5.76 -5.24
C PHE A 415 5.63 5.65 -6.60
N ARG A 416 5.85 4.43 -7.13
CA ARG A 416 6.38 4.26 -8.48
C ARG A 416 5.47 4.88 -9.54
N ALA A 417 4.15 4.72 -9.44
CA ALA A 417 3.21 5.34 -10.36
C ALA A 417 3.28 6.88 -10.31
N LEU A 418 3.33 7.46 -9.11
CA LEU A 418 3.50 8.90 -8.91
C LEU A 418 4.85 9.39 -9.50
N GLU A 419 5.94 8.65 -9.28
CA GLU A 419 7.26 8.92 -9.87
C GLU A 419 7.28 8.85 -11.41
N LEU A 420 6.45 7.98 -11.99
CA LEU A 420 6.28 7.86 -13.44
C LEU A 420 5.46 9.01 -14.04
N GLY A 421 4.70 9.74 -13.21
CA GLY A 421 3.91 10.90 -13.61
C GLY A 421 2.40 10.74 -13.40
N ALA A 422 1.94 9.78 -12.61
CA ALA A 422 0.55 9.79 -12.14
C ALA A 422 0.28 11.07 -11.33
N VAL A 423 -0.89 11.66 -11.51
CA VAL A 423 -1.26 12.95 -10.91
C VAL A 423 -1.58 12.80 -9.43
N ASP A 424 -2.33 11.76 -9.09
CA ASP A 424 -2.79 11.51 -7.73
C ASP A 424 -3.12 10.04 -7.51
N TYR A 425 -3.37 9.71 -6.25
CA TYR A 425 -3.82 8.42 -5.78
C TYR A 425 -5.10 8.54 -4.96
N ILE A 426 -5.99 7.56 -5.13
CA ILE A 426 -7.23 7.40 -4.37
C ILE A 426 -7.43 5.93 -4.00
N GLN A 427 -7.80 5.68 -2.75
CA GLN A 427 -8.25 4.36 -2.33
C GLN A 427 -9.61 4.06 -2.97
N LYS A 428 -9.76 2.86 -3.56
CA LYS A 428 -11.06 2.38 -4.07
C LYS A 428 -12.14 2.48 -2.97
N PRO A 429 -13.27 3.17 -3.21
CA PRO A 429 -14.34 3.28 -2.23
C PRO A 429 -15.12 1.97 -2.14
N SER A 430 -15.61 1.64 -0.94
CA SER A 430 -16.62 0.58 -0.78
C SER A 430 -18.03 1.10 -1.07
N LEU A 431 -18.99 0.21 -1.41
CA LEU A 431 -20.39 0.60 -1.68
C LEU A 431 -21.02 1.50 -0.58
N PRO A 432 -20.83 1.21 0.73
CA PRO A 432 -21.35 2.05 1.81
C PRO A 432 -20.75 3.46 1.87
N GLU A 433 -19.53 3.66 1.36
CA GLU A 433 -18.76 4.89 1.49
C GLU A 433 -18.93 5.87 0.31
N LEU A 434 -19.65 5.49 -0.75
CA LEU A 434 -19.77 6.33 -1.95
C LEU A 434 -20.35 7.70 -1.69
N ASN A 435 -21.34 7.82 -0.80
CA ASN A 435 -21.98 9.10 -0.55
C ASN A 435 -21.03 10.08 0.14
N SER A 436 -20.06 9.60 0.91
CA SER A 436 -19.08 10.45 1.61
C SER A 436 -17.81 10.68 0.81
N ILE A 437 -17.29 9.66 0.11
CA ILE A 437 -15.99 9.72 -0.60
C ILE A 437 -16.17 10.09 -2.08
N GLY A 438 -17.33 9.77 -2.68
CA GLY A 438 -17.61 9.98 -4.10
C GLY A 438 -17.35 11.42 -4.59
N PRO A 439 -17.85 12.47 -3.91
CA PRO A 439 -17.58 13.84 -4.31
C PRO A 439 -16.09 14.19 -4.38
N MET A 440 -15.28 13.66 -3.45
CA MET A 440 -13.82 13.85 -3.44
C MET A 440 -13.15 13.17 -4.62
N ILE A 441 -13.61 11.97 -5.01
CA ILE A 441 -13.09 11.26 -6.19
C ILE A 441 -13.39 12.06 -7.45
N CYS A 442 -14.63 12.52 -7.65
CA CYS A 442 -14.99 13.35 -8.79
C CYS A 442 -14.15 14.64 -8.84
N GLU A 443 -13.92 15.28 -7.69
CA GLU A 443 -13.10 16.49 -7.59
C GLU A 443 -11.66 16.23 -8.04
N LYS A 444 -11.01 15.18 -7.51
CA LYS A 444 -9.64 14.80 -7.90
C LYS A 444 -9.52 14.45 -9.38
N VAL A 445 -10.49 13.71 -9.93
CA VAL A 445 -10.50 13.31 -11.35
C VAL A 445 -10.68 14.52 -12.27
N ARG A 446 -11.63 15.42 -11.94
CA ARG A 446 -11.86 16.66 -12.70
C ARG A 446 -10.65 17.56 -12.71
N GLN A 447 -9.98 17.69 -11.56
CA GLN A 447 -8.78 18.51 -11.44
C GLN A 447 -7.59 17.88 -12.17
N ALA A 448 -7.42 16.56 -12.08
CA ALA A 448 -6.41 15.86 -12.86
C ALA A 448 -6.61 16.07 -14.37
N ALA A 449 -7.86 16.08 -14.85
CA ALA A 449 -8.20 16.39 -16.24
C ALA A 449 -7.83 17.83 -16.68
N THR A 450 -7.57 18.73 -15.72
CA THR A 450 -7.07 20.09 -15.96
C THR A 450 -5.60 20.26 -15.62
N GLY A 451 -5.00 19.27 -14.95
CA GLY A 451 -3.63 19.29 -14.46
C GLY A 451 -2.62 19.12 -15.59
N LYS A 452 -1.42 19.65 -15.38
CA LYS A 452 -0.31 19.45 -16.31
C LYS A 452 0.28 18.06 -16.11
N VAL A 453 0.31 17.24 -17.16
CA VAL A 453 1.15 16.03 -17.18
C VAL A 453 2.58 16.48 -17.33
N LEU A 454 3.29 16.63 -16.21
CA LEU A 454 4.71 16.95 -16.20
C LEU A 454 5.50 15.71 -16.63
N HIS A 455 5.48 15.39 -17.93
CA HIS A 455 6.33 14.34 -18.46
C HIS A 455 7.78 14.82 -18.40
N LYS A 456 8.55 14.21 -17.49
CA LYS A 456 10.01 14.23 -17.43
C LYS A 456 10.59 15.54 -17.97
N GLN A 457 10.51 16.62 -17.18
CA GLN A 457 11.40 17.75 -17.43
C GLN A 457 12.78 17.15 -17.68
N LYS A 458 13.37 17.50 -18.84
CA LYS A 458 14.77 17.23 -19.22
C LYS A 458 15.56 17.18 -17.93
N LYS A 459 16.27 16.07 -17.63
CA LYS A 459 17.18 15.99 -16.48
C LYS A 459 17.91 17.32 -16.41
N LEU A 460 17.45 18.21 -15.54
CA LEU A 460 18.14 19.45 -15.26
C LEU A 460 19.36 18.90 -14.54
N SER A 461 20.51 19.02 -15.20
CA SER A 461 21.80 18.80 -14.58
C SER A 461 21.70 19.44 -13.19
N PRO A 462 21.90 18.67 -12.10
CA PRO A 462 21.73 19.21 -10.78
C PRO A 462 22.61 20.45 -10.73
N ILE A 463 22.00 21.60 -10.45
CA ILE A 463 22.77 22.76 -10.02
C ILE A 463 23.20 22.43 -8.60
N THR A 464 24.03 21.40 -8.45
CA THR A 464 24.71 21.07 -7.21
C THR A 464 25.81 22.10 -7.03
N ARG A 465 25.41 23.32 -6.66
CA ARG A 465 26.14 23.96 -5.57
C ARG A 465 25.92 23.03 -4.39
N SER A 466 26.97 22.35 -3.93
CA SER A 466 26.90 21.57 -2.70
C SER A 466 26.54 22.55 -1.57
N LEU A 467 25.26 22.63 -1.23
CA LEU A 467 24.80 23.43 -0.11
C LEU A 467 25.43 22.81 1.15
N SER A 468 26.29 23.56 1.85
CA SER A 468 26.86 23.08 3.12
C SER A 468 25.87 23.31 4.24
N GLY A 469 25.69 22.32 5.12
CA GLY A 469 24.86 22.45 6.33
C GLY A 469 25.43 23.37 7.41
N GLN A 470 26.71 23.76 7.30
CA GLN A 470 27.35 24.67 8.25
C GLN A 470 26.72 26.06 8.16
N GLY A 471 26.23 26.58 9.29
CA GLY A 471 25.68 27.94 9.39
C GLY A 471 24.16 28.07 9.27
N LEU A 472 23.41 26.96 9.14
CA LEU A 472 21.93 27.02 9.12
C LEU A 472 21.34 27.31 10.50
N ASP A 473 20.27 28.12 10.53
CA ASP A 473 19.51 28.39 11.74
C ASP A 473 18.56 27.25 12.10
N GLN A 474 19.04 26.39 13.00
CA GLN A 474 18.29 25.27 13.56
C GLN A 474 17.19 25.68 14.57
N SER A 475 17.09 26.97 14.93
CA SER A 475 16.06 27.45 15.85
C SER A 475 14.75 27.86 15.16
N THR A 476 14.76 27.92 13.83
CA THR A 476 13.58 28.17 13.01
C THR A 476 12.81 26.86 12.80
N ILE A 477 11.47 26.90 12.73
CA ILE A 477 10.64 25.72 12.40
C ILE A 477 10.03 25.91 11.02
N VAL A 478 10.11 24.89 10.17
CA VAL A 478 9.52 24.91 8.83
C VAL A 478 8.23 24.10 8.83
N ALA A 479 7.15 24.69 8.32
CA ALA A 479 5.87 24.02 8.14
C ALA A 479 5.53 23.98 6.64
N ILE A 480 5.24 22.80 6.11
CA ILE A 480 4.93 22.60 4.69
C ILE A 480 3.55 21.97 4.51
N GLY A 481 2.74 22.52 3.62
CA GLY A 481 1.42 22.00 3.24
C GLY A 481 1.36 21.62 1.77
N SER A 482 0.77 20.46 1.45
CA SER A 482 0.67 19.96 0.07
C SER A 482 -0.48 18.96 -0.12
N SER A 483 -0.89 18.73 -1.37
CA SER A 483 -1.96 17.77 -1.71
C SER A 483 -1.66 17.06 -3.05
N THR A 484 -2.52 17.13 -4.05
CA THR A 484 -2.31 16.53 -5.38
C THR A 484 -0.99 16.99 -6.02
N GLY A 485 -0.16 16.04 -6.46
CA GLY A 485 1.22 16.27 -6.92
C GLY A 485 2.24 16.54 -5.80
N GLY A 486 1.78 16.64 -4.55
CA GLY A 486 2.60 17.03 -3.40
C GLY A 486 3.66 16.01 -3.02
N THR A 487 3.45 14.72 -3.26
CA THR A 487 4.42 13.66 -2.94
C THR A 487 5.73 13.83 -3.71
N GLU A 488 5.66 14.12 -5.01
CA GLU A 488 6.85 14.39 -5.83
C GLU A 488 7.43 15.77 -5.54
N ALA A 489 6.60 16.78 -5.30
CA ALA A 489 7.07 18.12 -4.92
C ALA A 489 7.87 18.08 -3.61
N LEU A 490 7.37 17.38 -2.58
CA LEU A 490 8.05 17.19 -1.31
C LEU A 490 9.34 16.41 -1.47
N LYS A 491 9.34 15.32 -2.24
CA LYS A 491 10.56 14.57 -2.56
C LYS A 491 11.61 15.46 -3.22
N HIS A 492 11.22 16.28 -4.21
CA HIS A 492 12.14 17.23 -4.85
C HIS A 492 12.74 18.19 -3.84
N VAL A 493 11.90 18.86 -3.05
CA VAL A 493 12.36 19.86 -2.07
C VAL A 493 13.28 19.23 -1.02
N LEU A 494 12.89 18.10 -0.43
CA LEU A 494 13.63 17.50 0.68
C LEU A 494 14.95 16.86 0.24
N THR A 495 15.01 16.23 -0.93
CA THR A 495 16.25 15.59 -1.41
C THR A 495 17.33 16.57 -1.84
N GLU A 496 16.98 17.84 -2.07
CA GLU A 496 17.93 18.91 -2.34
C GLU A 496 18.48 19.59 -1.07
N LEU A 497 17.89 19.32 0.09
CA LEU A 497 18.35 19.91 1.36
C LEU A 497 19.56 19.14 1.91
N PRO A 498 20.56 19.84 2.47
CA PRO A 498 21.70 19.20 3.10
C PRO A 498 21.33 18.65 4.49
N LYS A 499 22.27 17.95 5.12
CA LYS A 499 22.22 17.71 6.57
C LYS A 499 22.43 19.04 7.34
N GLY A 500 21.98 19.12 8.59
CA GLY A 500 21.99 20.31 9.43
C GLY A 500 20.72 21.16 9.37
N ILE A 501 19.62 20.63 8.82
CA ILE A 501 18.36 21.37 8.64
C ILE A 501 17.65 21.64 9.98
N PRO A 502 16.85 22.70 10.07
CA PRO A 502 15.90 22.87 11.17
C PRO A 502 14.84 21.75 11.19
N PRO A 503 14.08 21.63 12.29
CA PRO A 503 12.88 20.79 12.31
C PRO A 503 11.87 21.20 11.23
N ILE A 504 11.39 20.22 10.44
CA ILE A 504 10.36 20.43 9.42
C ILE A 504 9.12 19.59 9.77
N VAL A 505 7.94 20.19 9.66
CA VAL A 505 6.65 19.50 9.88
C VAL A 505 5.78 19.65 8.65
N ILE A 506 5.22 18.53 8.19
CA ILE A 506 4.59 18.47 6.87
C ILE A 506 3.19 17.89 7.00
N VAL A 507 2.20 18.59 6.43
CA VAL A 507 0.89 18.02 6.12
C VAL A 507 0.83 17.76 4.62
N GLN A 508 0.72 16.49 4.26
CA GLN A 508 0.38 16.02 2.92
C GLN A 508 -1.01 15.40 3.00
N HIS A 509 -1.94 15.83 2.15
CA HIS A 509 -3.23 15.14 2.02
C HIS A 509 -3.00 13.78 1.38
N ILE A 510 -2.94 12.74 2.22
CA ILE A 510 -2.69 11.36 1.82
C ILE A 510 -3.58 10.42 2.66
N PRO A 511 -4.08 9.31 2.10
CA PRO A 511 -4.88 8.37 2.88
C PRO A 511 -4.07 7.75 4.04
N PRO A 512 -4.74 7.28 5.12
CA PRO A 512 -4.10 6.79 6.35
C PRO A 512 -3.13 5.64 6.14
N VAL A 513 -3.43 4.78 5.17
CA VAL A 513 -2.63 3.59 4.85
C VAL A 513 -1.24 3.96 4.30
N PHE A 514 -1.04 5.19 3.82
CA PHE A 514 0.17 5.56 3.06
C PHE A 514 1.06 6.61 3.73
N SER A 515 0.61 7.33 4.76
CA SER A 515 1.42 8.38 5.39
C SER A 515 2.74 7.83 5.97
N ALA A 516 2.68 6.69 6.66
CA ALA A 516 3.87 6.01 7.18
C ALA A 516 4.80 5.50 6.07
N ALA A 517 4.25 4.93 5.00
CA ALA A 517 5.03 4.43 3.88
C ALA A 517 5.74 5.59 3.13
N PHE A 518 5.05 6.72 2.97
CA PHE A 518 5.60 7.92 2.36
C PHE A 518 6.76 8.49 3.18
N ALA A 519 6.60 8.58 4.50
CA ALA A 519 7.66 9.01 5.40
C ALA A 519 8.89 8.09 5.32
N ASN A 520 8.68 6.78 5.38
CA ASN A 520 9.76 5.78 5.25
C ASN A 520 10.50 5.90 3.91
N ARG A 521 9.76 6.16 2.82
CA ARG A 521 10.36 6.34 1.49
C ARG A 521 11.25 7.59 1.46
N LEU A 522 10.79 8.72 1.97
CA LEU A 522 11.59 9.95 2.06
C LEU A 522 12.82 9.77 2.96
N ASN A 523 12.69 9.02 4.06
CA ASN A 523 13.78 8.70 4.97
C ASN A 523 14.94 7.96 4.29
N GLN A 524 14.63 7.12 3.30
CA GLN A 524 15.65 6.41 2.51
C GLN A 524 16.37 7.31 1.50
N LEU A 525 15.75 8.44 1.11
CA LEU A 525 16.26 9.34 0.08
C LEU A 525 17.01 10.55 0.65
N CYS A 526 16.70 10.95 1.89
CA CYS A 526 17.23 12.16 2.51
C CYS A 526 18.41 11.86 3.46
N PRO A 527 19.33 12.82 3.68
CA PRO A 527 20.45 12.66 4.61
C PRO A 527 20.12 12.89 6.11
N PHE A 528 18.84 13.11 6.42
CA PHE A 528 18.28 13.41 7.75
C PHE A 528 17.06 12.52 8.03
N GLU A 529 16.61 12.45 9.29
CA GLU A 529 15.50 11.58 9.68
C GLU A 529 14.17 12.11 9.10
N VAL A 530 13.44 11.25 8.41
CA VAL A 530 12.04 11.49 8.03
C VAL A 530 11.18 10.40 8.62
N LYS A 531 10.13 10.77 9.35
CA LYS A 531 9.20 9.79 9.94
C LYS A 531 7.77 10.33 10.01
N GLU A 532 6.82 9.39 10.14
CA GLU A 532 5.46 9.76 10.49
C GLU A 532 5.39 10.25 11.94
N ALA A 533 4.72 11.37 12.14
CA ALA A 533 4.64 12.03 13.42
C ALA A 533 3.76 11.25 14.41
N ARG A 534 4.24 11.13 15.65
CA ARG A 534 3.52 10.59 16.78
C ARG A 534 3.23 11.69 17.79
N SER A 535 2.10 11.60 18.48
CA SER A 535 1.78 12.57 19.52
C SER A 535 2.86 12.52 20.61
N GLY A 536 3.40 13.68 20.97
CA GLY A 536 4.50 13.83 21.90
C GLY A 536 5.89 13.88 21.24
N ASP A 537 6.01 13.65 19.93
CA ASP A 537 7.28 13.84 19.22
C ASP A 537 7.79 15.28 19.41
N ILE A 538 9.02 15.41 19.88
CA ILE A 538 9.68 16.70 20.07
C ILE A 538 10.28 17.14 18.73
N LEU A 539 10.17 18.42 18.38
CA LEU A 539 10.82 18.96 17.19
C LEU A 539 12.33 19.08 17.41
N LEU A 540 13.11 18.32 16.63
CA LEU A 540 14.58 18.29 16.68
C LEU A 540 15.19 18.71 15.33
N PRO A 541 16.40 19.30 15.32
CA PRO A 541 17.16 19.49 14.08
C PRO A 541 17.42 18.16 13.36
N ASP A 542 17.62 18.21 12.04
CA ASP A 542 17.76 17.03 11.19
C ASP A 542 16.58 16.04 11.27
N GLN A 543 15.38 16.57 11.50
CA GLN A 543 14.15 15.78 11.56
C GLN A 543 13.02 16.41 10.74
N VAL A 544 12.34 15.56 9.98
CA VAL A 544 11.12 15.86 9.24
C VAL A 544 9.98 14.97 9.75
N LEU A 545 8.90 15.60 10.21
CA LEU A 545 7.71 14.93 10.74
C LEU A 545 6.55 15.07 9.78
N ILE A 546 6.04 13.95 9.26
CA ILE A 546 4.89 13.92 8.35
C ILE A 546 3.61 13.60 9.13
N ALA A 547 2.55 14.37 8.90
CA ALA A 547 1.27 14.14 9.53
C ALA A 547 0.67 12.76 9.18
N PRO A 548 0.19 11.99 10.17
CA PRO A 548 -0.51 10.74 9.92
C PRO A 548 -1.86 11.01 9.23
N GLY A 549 -2.21 10.18 8.25
CA GLY A 549 -3.50 10.28 7.55
C GLY A 549 -4.69 10.02 8.49
N ALA A 550 -5.84 10.62 8.17
CA ALA A 550 -7.07 10.60 9.00
C ALA A 550 -6.93 11.10 10.44
N LYS A 551 -5.85 11.81 10.78
CA LYS A 551 -5.70 12.52 12.07
C LYS A 551 -5.32 13.97 11.83
N GLN A 552 -5.59 14.85 12.78
CA GLN A 552 -5.08 16.21 12.74
C GLN A 552 -3.69 16.28 13.40
N LEU A 553 -2.83 17.12 12.85
CA LEU A 553 -1.51 17.43 13.40
C LEU A 553 -1.44 18.90 13.75
N SER A 554 -1.05 19.21 14.98
CA SER A 554 -0.79 20.57 15.47
C SER A 554 0.46 20.61 16.33
N LEU A 555 1.04 21.78 16.52
CA LEU A 555 2.16 22.00 17.43
C LEU A 555 1.69 22.52 18.78
N ALA A 556 2.39 22.12 19.85
CA ALA A 556 2.16 22.58 21.21
C ALA A 556 3.51 22.86 21.92
N PRO A 557 3.54 23.80 22.87
CA PRO A 557 4.73 24.03 23.70
C PRO A 557 4.98 22.83 24.62
N SER A 558 6.24 22.46 24.79
CA SER A 558 6.70 21.40 25.70
C SER A 558 8.00 21.83 26.36
N GLY A 559 7.91 22.43 27.56
CA GLY A 559 9.05 23.05 28.23
C GLY A 559 9.67 24.17 27.39
N ASN A 560 10.99 24.08 27.13
CA ASN A 560 11.72 25.04 26.28
C ASN A 560 11.72 24.65 24.79
N THR A 561 10.98 23.62 24.41
CA THR A 561 10.85 23.16 23.02
C THR A 561 9.38 23.06 22.63
N TYR A 562 9.10 22.49 21.47
CA TYR A 562 7.78 22.24 20.94
C TYR A 562 7.62 20.75 20.67
N CYS A 563 6.40 20.26 20.77
CA CYS A 563 6.05 18.89 20.39
C CYS A 563 4.85 18.85 19.46
N VAL A 564 4.71 17.73 18.77
CA VAL A 564 3.57 17.43 17.94
C VAL A 564 2.43 16.89 18.80
N LYS A 565 1.22 17.41 18.57
CA LYS A 565 -0.04 16.88 19.10
C LYS A 565 -0.84 16.29 17.95
N ILE A 566 -1.14 15.00 18.06
CA ILE A 566 -2.00 14.29 17.11
C ILE A 566 -3.38 14.11 17.74
N THR A 567 -4.42 14.56 17.06
CA THR A 567 -5.81 14.47 17.54
C THR A 567 -6.72 13.85 16.49
N ASP A 568 -7.88 13.37 16.94
CA ASP A 568 -8.93 12.82 16.07
C ASP A 568 -10.03 13.84 15.77
N ASP A 569 -9.71 15.14 15.86
CA ASP A 569 -10.66 16.24 15.68
C ASP A 569 -11.33 16.20 14.28
N PRO A 570 -12.54 16.78 14.13
CA PRO A 570 -13.25 16.76 12.85
C PRO A 570 -12.44 17.35 11.68
N PRO A 571 -12.77 16.97 10.43
CA PRO A 571 -12.10 17.52 9.25
C PRO A 571 -12.24 19.04 9.16
N VAL A 572 -11.14 19.72 8.84
CA VAL A 572 -11.10 21.17 8.56
C VAL A 572 -10.89 21.35 7.07
N ASN A 573 -11.68 22.20 6.43
CA ASN A 573 -11.73 22.29 4.96
C ASN A 573 -11.94 20.94 4.26
N ARG A 574 -12.69 20.01 4.90
CA ARG A 574 -12.92 18.62 4.45
C ARG A 574 -11.68 17.71 4.49
N HIS A 575 -10.58 18.15 5.11
CA HIS A 575 -9.32 17.43 5.18
C HIS A 575 -8.96 17.01 6.61
N LYS A 576 -8.34 15.83 6.68
CA LYS A 576 -7.80 15.21 7.90
C LYS A 576 -6.66 14.26 7.48
N PRO A 577 -5.39 14.69 7.54
CA PRO A 577 -4.87 15.94 8.14
C PRO A 577 -5.19 17.19 7.32
N SER A 578 -5.41 18.32 7.99
CA SER A 578 -5.58 19.64 7.38
C SER A 578 -4.33 20.52 7.56
N VAL A 579 -3.97 21.24 6.49
CA VAL A 579 -2.84 22.19 6.49
C VAL A 579 -3.15 23.42 7.34
N ASP A 580 -4.38 23.94 7.32
CA ASP A 580 -4.78 25.08 8.15
C ASP A 580 -4.59 24.76 9.65
N VAL A 581 -4.86 23.53 10.09
CA VAL A 581 -4.67 23.13 11.51
C VAL A 581 -3.20 23.20 11.92
N LEU A 582 -2.29 22.71 11.06
CA LEU A 582 -0.85 22.83 11.29
C LEU A 582 -0.44 24.30 11.32
N PHE A 583 -0.75 25.06 10.26
CA PHE A 583 -0.30 26.44 10.13
C PHE A 583 -0.87 27.36 11.21
N ASP A 584 -2.13 27.18 11.62
CA ASP A 584 -2.74 27.91 12.74
C ASP A 584 -1.95 27.69 14.04
N SER A 585 -1.58 26.44 14.33
CA SER A 585 -0.79 26.12 15.52
C SER A 585 0.63 26.68 15.46
N VAL A 586 1.24 26.71 14.28
CA VAL A 586 2.57 27.29 14.05
C VAL A 586 2.53 28.80 14.24
N ALA A 587 1.54 29.48 13.67
CA ALA A 587 1.32 30.91 13.84
C ALA A 587 1.15 31.27 15.33
N LYS A 588 0.34 30.48 16.05
CA LYS A 588 0.03 30.69 17.47
C LYS A 588 1.23 30.47 18.40
N HIS A 589 2.03 29.44 18.16
CA HIS A 589 3.05 28.99 19.12
C HIS A 589 4.49 29.36 18.74
N ILE A 590 4.79 29.55 17.45
CA ILE A 590 6.14 29.82 16.93
C ILE A 590 6.28 31.27 16.46
N GLY A 591 5.28 31.80 15.74
CA GLY A 591 5.28 33.15 15.18
C GLY A 591 6.46 33.41 14.23
N LYS A 592 7.17 34.53 14.43
CA LYS A 592 8.28 34.98 13.56
C LYS A 592 9.48 34.04 13.40
N LYS A 593 9.58 33.00 14.22
CA LYS A 593 10.60 31.95 14.09
C LYS A 593 10.16 30.80 13.19
N ALA A 594 9.07 30.97 12.44
CA ALA A 594 8.58 29.97 11.51
C ALA A 594 8.81 30.36 10.04
N ILE A 595 8.84 29.33 9.20
CA ILE A 595 8.73 29.43 7.74
C ILE A 595 7.52 28.58 7.32
N GLY A 596 6.59 29.16 6.55
CA GLY A 596 5.45 28.46 5.98
C GLY A 596 5.60 28.28 4.48
N ILE A 597 5.41 27.07 3.96
CA ILE A 597 5.48 26.80 2.52
C ILE A 597 4.22 26.05 2.08
N ILE A 598 3.56 26.55 1.04
CA ILE A 598 2.43 25.85 0.41
C ILE A 598 2.81 25.39 -1.00
N LEU A 599 2.70 24.09 -1.25
CA LEU A 599 3.04 23.47 -2.53
C LEU A 599 1.78 23.12 -3.33
N THR A 600 1.98 22.52 -4.50
CA THR A 600 0.93 21.98 -5.36
C THR A 600 -0.13 21.23 -4.57
N GLY A 601 -1.38 21.43 -4.99
CA GLY A 601 -2.51 20.83 -4.33
C GLY A 601 -3.83 21.48 -4.70
N MET A 602 -4.90 20.73 -4.45
CA MET A 602 -6.26 21.13 -4.74
C MET A 602 -6.90 21.89 -3.57
N GLY A 603 -7.81 22.80 -3.90
CA GLY A 603 -8.63 23.49 -2.92
C GLY A 603 -7.91 24.67 -2.27
N ALA A 604 -8.33 24.99 -1.04
CA ALA A 604 -7.96 26.21 -0.32
C ALA A 604 -7.28 25.93 1.03
N ASP A 605 -7.11 24.66 1.41
CA ASP A 605 -6.59 24.32 2.72
C ASP A 605 -5.15 24.80 2.88
N GLY A 606 -4.83 25.39 4.03
CA GLY A 606 -3.55 26.03 4.30
C GLY A 606 -3.47 27.50 3.91
N ALA A 607 -4.36 28.02 3.06
CA ALA A 607 -4.29 29.41 2.62
C ALA A 607 -4.53 30.40 3.77
N LYS A 608 -5.52 30.11 4.64
CA LYS A 608 -5.85 30.97 5.79
C LYS A 608 -4.82 30.83 6.91
N GLY A 609 -4.36 29.61 7.17
CA GLY A 609 -3.31 29.35 8.14
C GLY A 609 -1.99 30.00 7.74
N LEU A 610 -1.64 29.97 6.44
CA LEU A 610 -0.43 30.62 5.93
C LEU A 610 -0.52 32.14 6.07
N LEU A 611 -1.71 32.72 5.86
CA LEU A 611 -1.94 34.15 6.10
C LEU A 611 -1.69 34.50 7.58
N LYS A 612 -2.23 33.72 8.52
CA LYS A 612 -1.98 33.93 9.95
C LYS A 612 -0.51 33.76 10.32
N MET A 613 0.19 32.81 9.70
CA MET A 613 1.65 32.68 9.88
C MET A 613 2.37 33.96 9.43
N ARG A 614 2.02 34.50 8.26
CA ARG A 614 2.56 35.76 7.75
C ARG A 614 2.26 36.94 8.70
N GLU A 615 1.03 37.06 9.16
CA GLU A 615 0.59 38.09 10.13
C GLU A 615 1.35 37.97 11.47
N ALA A 616 1.70 36.74 11.88
CA ALA A 616 2.53 36.48 13.06
C ALA A 616 4.04 36.70 12.81
N GLY A 617 4.42 37.17 11.62
CA GLY A 617 5.79 37.53 11.23
C GLY A 617 6.63 36.39 10.65
N ALA A 618 6.03 35.25 10.32
CA ALA A 618 6.73 34.16 9.64
C ALA A 618 7.02 34.50 8.17
N ARG A 619 8.11 33.95 7.63
CA ARG A 619 8.38 34.00 6.18
C ARG A 619 7.46 33.01 5.48
N THR A 620 6.87 33.37 4.34
CA THR A 620 5.92 32.49 3.65
C THR A 620 6.20 32.38 2.16
N ALA A 621 6.16 31.16 1.62
CA ALA A 621 6.38 30.91 0.20
C ALA A 621 5.30 30.02 -0.42
N ALA A 622 5.13 30.14 -1.73
CA ALA A 622 4.29 29.23 -2.51
C ALA A 622 4.98 28.75 -3.78
N GLN A 623 4.67 27.51 -4.17
CA GLN A 623 5.04 26.99 -5.48
C GLN A 623 4.30 27.76 -6.60
N ASP A 624 4.98 28.04 -7.70
CA ASP A 624 4.41 28.75 -8.84
C ASP A 624 3.46 27.89 -9.70
N GLU A 625 2.66 28.55 -10.53
CA GLU A 625 1.67 27.90 -11.41
C GLU A 625 2.33 27.05 -12.50
N GLU A 626 3.54 27.41 -12.93
CA GLU A 626 4.23 26.69 -14.00
C GLU A 626 4.64 25.29 -13.56
N SER A 627 5.22 25.17 -12.36
CA SER A 627 5.72 23.91 -11.82
C SER A 627 4.68 23.11 -11.03
N CYS A 628 3.52 23.67 -10.67
CA CYS A 628 2.44 22.92 -10.03
C CYS A 628 1.78 21.92 -10.99
N VAL A 629 1.47 20.73 -10.46
CA VAL A 629 0.56 19.79 -11.13
C VAL A 629 -0.88 20.33 -11.04
N VAL A 630 -1.27 20.82 -9.85
CA VAL A 630 -2.55 21.48 -9.57
C VAL A 630 -2.28 22.77 -8.79
N PHE A 631 -2.61 23.91 -9.38
CA PHE A 631 -2.40 25.24 -8.80
C PHE A 631 -3.65 25.74 -8.05
N GLY A 632 -4.14 24.95 -7.09
CA GLY A 632 -5.28 25.31 -6.24
C GLY A 632 -4.87 25.98 -4.94
N MET A 633 -4.21 25.22 -4.06
CA MET A 633 -3.77 25.68 -2.74
C MET A 633 -2.82 26.89 -2.83
N PRO A 634 -1.78 26.90 -3.69
CA PRO A 634 -0.93 28.08 -3.86
C PRO A 634 -1.70 29.29 -4.39
N LYS A 635 -2.60 29.11 -5.37
CA LYS A 635 -3.40 30.18 -5.95
C LYS A 635 -4.26 30.88 -4.91
N GLU A 636 -4.91 30.10 -4.04
CA GLU A 636 -5.75 30.66 -2.98
C GLU A 636 -4.91 31.39 -1.93
N ALA A 637 -3.76 30.84 -1.54
CA ALA A 637 -2.83 31.52 -0.63
C ALA A 637 -2.32 32.85 -1.21
N ILE A 638 -1.98 32.89 -2.50
CA ILE A 638 -1.58 34.12 -3.20
C ILE A 638 -2.73 35.13 -3.22
N ARG A 639 -3.95 34.68 -3.55
CA ARG A 639 -5.15 35.52 -3.60
C ARG A 639 -5.46 36.18 -2.25
N LEU A 640 -5.24 35.47 -1.15
CA LEU A 640 -5.42 35.99 0.22
C LEU A 640 -4.28 36.90 0.69
N GLY A 641 -3.22 37.10 -0.12
CA GLY A 641 -2.04 37.84 0.31
C GLY A 641 -1.22 37.09 1.37
N ALA A 642 -1.35 35.76 1.46
CA ALA A 642 -0.63 34.94 2.44
C ALA A 642 0.84 34.71 2.07
N VAL A 643 1.24 34.93 0.81
CA VAL A 643 2.53 34.52 0.25
C VAL A 643 3.48 35.71 0.11
N GLU A 644 4.69 35.59 0.66
CA GLU A 644 5.76 36.57 0.49
C GLU A 644 6.54 36.34 -0.81
N GLU A 645 6.92 35.08 -1.10
CA GLU A 645 7.70 34.70 -2.28
C GLU A 645 7.02 33.59 -3.07
N ILE A 646 6.87 33.77 -4.38
CA ILE A 646 6.43 32.73 -5.31
C ILE A 646 7.67 32.21 -6.02
N ARG A 647 7.87 30.89 -6.03
CA ARG A 647 9.04 30.27 -6.67
C ARG A 647 8.70 29.00 -7.45
N PRO A 648 9.41 28.72 -8.55
CA PRO A 648 9.42 27.41 -9.18
C PRO A 648 9.82 26.31 -8.20
N LEU A 649 9.29 25.09 -8.36
CA LEU A 649 9.57 23.95 -7.48
C LEU A 649 11.07 23.73 -7.24
N ASN A 650 11.88 23.84 -8.30
CA ASN A 650 13.33 23.66 -8.26
C ASN A 650 14.10 24.79 -7.58
N GLU A 651 13.42 25.86 -7.17
CA GLU A 651 14.01 26.96 -6.41
C GLU A 651 13.53 27.01 -4.96
N ILE A 652 12.53 26.21 -4.57
CA ILE A 652 11.97 26.20 -3.22
C ILE A 652 13.04 25.77 -2.19
N ALA A 653 13.83 24.74 -2.48
CA ALA A 653 14.91 24.29 -1.58
C ALA A 653 16.00 25.37 -1.43
N ALA A 654 16.39 26.02 -2.53
CA ALA A 654 17.35 27.11 -2.53
C ALA A 654 16.84 28.35 -1.77
N LEU A 655 15.55 28.68 -1.90
CA LEU A 655 14.89 29.72 -1.13
C LEU A 655 14.93 29.40 0.37
N LEU A 656 14.55 28.17 0.74
CA LEU A 656 14.57 27.73 2.13
C LEU A 656 15.98 27.82 2.73
N TYR A 657 16.99 27.35 1.98
CA TYR A 657 18.38 27.49 2.38
C TYR A 657 18.77 28.95 2.60
N SER A 658 18.38 29.86 1.69
CA SER A 658 18.70 31.29 1.79
C SER A 658 18.10 31.97 3.02
N TRP A 659 16.92 31.54 3.46
CA TRP A 659 16.25 32.08 4.66
C TRP A 659 16.85 31.54 5.97
N LEU A 660 17.44 30.35 5.91
CA LEU A 660 18.04 29.68 7.06
C LEU A 660 19.53 30.00 7.24
N ASP A 661 20.23 30.40 6.17
CA ASP A 661 21.63 30.81 6.19
C ASP A 661 21.87 32.03 7.10
N ARG A 662 22.56 31.82 8.23
CA ARG A 662 22.82 32.84 9.27
C ARG A 662 23.65 34.02 8.76
N ASP A 663 24.60 33.78 7.86
CA ASP A 663 25.51 34.82 7.36
C ASP A 663 24.78 35.77 6.40
N LYS A 664 23.85 35.23 5.60
CA LYS A 664 22.97 36.04 4.75
C LYS A 664 21.89 36.77 5.55
N ARG A 665 21.36 36.16 6.61
CA ARG A 665 20.36 36.81 7.50
C ARG A 665 20.92 38.07 8.17
N LEU A 666 22.19 38.06 8.58
CA LEU A 666 22.89 39.23 9.12
C LEU A 666 23.11 40.34 8.06
N SER A 667 23.35 39.97 6.79
CA SER A 667 23.50 40.94 5.70
C SER A 667 22.17 41.63 5.33
N TRP A 668 21.04 40.92 5.44
CA TRP A 668 19.71 41.45 5.16
C TRP A 668 19.24 42.42 6.25
N VAL A 669 19.47 42.09 7.53
CA VAL A 669 19.17 42.99 8.66
C VAL A 669 19.97 44.29 8.58
N LYS A 670 21.23 44.26 8.11
CA LYS A 670 22.05 45.47 7.90
C LYS A 670 21.62 46.34 6.70
N LYS A 671 20.80 45.82 5.78
CA LYS A 671 20.36 46.55 4.58
C LYS A 671 19.03 47.27 4.79
N TYR A 672 18.28 46.91 5.84
CA TYR A 672 16.96 47.44 6.17
C TYR A 672 16.81 47.92 7.63
N ALA A 673 17.92 47.98 8.37
CA ALA A 673 18.10 48.80 9.56
C ALA A 673 18.91 50.03 9.17
#